data_AF-A0A1C3UU28-F1
#
_entry.id   AF-A0A1C3UU28-F1
#
_cell.length_a   1.000
_cell.length_b   1.000
_cell.length_c   1.000
_cell.angle_alpha   90.00
_cell.angle_beta   90.00
_cell.angle_gamma   90.00
#
_symmetry.space_group_name_H-M   'P 1'
#
loop_
_entity.id
_entity.type
_entity.pdbx_description
1 polymer ?
#
loop_
_entity_poly.entity_id
_entity_poly.type
_entity_poly.pdbx_seq_one_letter_code
_entity_poly.pdbx_strand_id
1 'polypeptide(L)'
;MIRLATDVGGTFTDLVGYDERTGEIFTAKSLTTVHDQSEGVLTAIELAEKKDGLSTRDVIFFAHGGTTVINAITERKGVKTALVTTFGFRDVLEIGRGNRPDLYNLQFKSPEAFVPRSLRFEVRERLDAKGRVLTPIELGDLEPIIRECRSRKVEAVAVIFLHSYANPEHEIACAKAIAEALPDVTVCASHEVSRQWREYERSNTAVLNAYVQPIIKRYFARLESALTERDLTCPYYAMQSNGGISTFDQAQMSPLTLVESGPAGGVAGAARIGTVLGESEVLSLDVGGTTAKCSLIHDSRPTLDSEYKLEHTRIAPGYPVQVPVVDIVEIGAGGGSIARIDERGALCVGPESAGSTPGPACYGRGGEKPTLSDALLTLGIFDPASFAGGQMQLDKSKAATAIATVAKPMGLSVEDAALAIVEIAHASMINALKLVTVQRGHDPRDAAFVISGGAGPALAARLGRDLGVKMTIVPPHPGIFSAWGMLAAEPRADFRSTWFSPLGPEAVSNLKRRFDELKREAVKYFSKGDAAEIRYVCRVEARYRGQEHGVFALFEMDDDAGSFAERFHAAHERAYTFHLPSSPVEITMIHLEAVLHGTVIAIPKLDGAGRSLETAFKGHREVYFGGTIGWESCPVYERTRLPSSEKIAGPLVIEEATATSLVLAGQELEVSEEGLLLIRECDGGRV
;
A
#
# COMPACT_ATOMS: atom_id res chain seq x y z
N MET A 1 15.48 -23.34 -3.55
CA MET A 1 14.16 -23.16 -2.93
C MET A 1 13.81 -21.72 -3.18
N ILE A 2 12.90 -21.48 -4.12
CA ILE A 2 12.66 -20.15 -4.66
C ILE A 2 11.35 -19.61 -4.10
N ARG A 3 11.37 -18.38 -3.61
CA ARG A 3 10.17 -17.59 -3.35
C ARG A 3 9.96 -16.65 -4.52
N LEU A 4 8.74 -16.58 -5.05
CA LEU A 4 8.42 -15.78 -6.22
C LEU A 4 7.31 -14.79 -5.89
N ALA A 5 7.46 -13.55 -6.33
CA ALA A 5 6.46 -12.49 -6.19
C ALA A 5 6.25 -11.80 -7.52
N THR A 6 5.00 -11.39 -7.77
CA THR A 6 4.63 -10.59 -8.93
C THR A 6 3.76 -9.41 -8.53
N ASP A 7 4.03 -8.24 -9.10
CA ASP A 7 3.22 -7.03 -8.92
C ASP A 7 2.73 -6.53 -10.28
N VAL A 8 1.42 -6.55 -10.49
CA VAL A 8 0.79 -6.09 -11.73
C VAL A 8 0.31 -4.65 -11.57
N GLY A 9 1.13 -3.73 -12.08
CA GLY A 9 0.78 -2.33 -12.24
C GLY A 9 -0.03 -2.07 -13.51
N GLY A 10 -0.39 -0.79 -13.74
CA GLY A 10 -1.14 -0.38 -14.93
C GLY A 10 -0.32 -0.40 -16.24
N THR A 11 1.00 -0.49 -16.18
CA THR A 11 1.89 -0.44 -17.37
C THR A 11 2.82 -1.65 -17.46
N PHE A 12 3.34 -2.10 -16.33
CA PHE A 12 4.28 -3.21 -16.26
C PHE A 12 3.84 -4.21 -15.21
N THR A 13 4.22 -5.47 -15.46
CA THR A 13 4.22 -6.53 -14.46
C THR A 13 5.66 -6.76 -14.03
N ASP A 14 5.92 -6.57 -12.74
CA ASP A 14 7.23 -6.78 -12.13
C ASP A 14 7.27 -8.17 -11.47
N LEU A 15 8.38 -8.88 -11.64
CA LEU A 15 8.63 -10.19 -11.03
C LEU A 15 9.94 -10.15 -10.25
N VAL A 16 9.88 -10.69 -9.03
CA VAL A 16 11.03 -10.94 -8.17
C VAL A 16 11.00 -12.38 -7.70
N GLY A 17 12.04 -13.13 -8.06
CA GLY A 17 12.34 -14.44 -7.49
C GLY A 17 13.51 -14.33 -6.52
N TYR A 18 13.52 -15.13 -5.48
CA TYR A 18 14.61 -15.20 -4.52
C TYR A 18 14.92 -16.65 -4.16
N ASP A 19 16.12 -17.15 -4.49
CA ASP A 19 16.56 -18.47 -4.06
C ASP A 19 17.21 -18.39 -2.68
N GLU A 20 16.49 -18.90 -1.68
CA GLU A 20 16.94 -18.90 -0.29
C GLU A 20 18.22 -19.71 -0.06
N ARG A 21 18.60 -20.60 -0.99
CA ARG A 21 19.82 -21.40 -0.87
C ARG A 21 21.08 -20.63 -1.25
N THR A 22 20.98 -19.78 -2.28
CA THR A 22 22.12 -19.11 -2.90
C THR A 22 22.14 -17.60 -2.63
N GLY A 23 21.01 -17.03 -2.22
CA GLY A 23 20.81 -15.58 -2.15
C GLY A 23 20.60 -14.93 -3.52
N GLU A 24 20.47 -15.73 -4.58
CA GLU A 24 20.28 -15.23 -5.94
C GLU A 24 18.89 -14.63 -6.13
N ILE A 25 18.85 -13.50 -6.85
CA ILE A 25 17.62 -12.78 -7.16
C ILE A 25 17.35 -12.89 -8.67
N PHE A 26 16.15 -13.37 -9.00
CA PHE A 26 15.63 -13.42 -10.35
C PHE A 26 14.76 -12.19 -10.57
N THR A 27 14.94 -11.50 -11.70
CA THR A 27 14.16 -10.29 -11.99
C THR A 27 13.69 -10.30 -13.43
N ALA A 28 12.41 -9.99 -13.62
CA ALA A 28 11.85 -9.79 -14.94
C ALA A 28 10.82 -8.68 -14.91
N LYS A 29 10.67 -8.01 -16.06
CA LYS A 29 9.69 -6.97 -16.28
C LYS A 29 9.02 -7.24 -17.61
N SER A 30 7.71 -7.40 -17.60
CA SER A 30 6.89 -7.56 -18.81
C SER A 30 5.88 -6.43 -18.90
N LEU A 31 5.26 -6.27 -20.08
CA LEU A 31 4.15 -5.34 -20.25
C LEU A 31 2.89 -5.92 -19.61
N THR A 32 2.10 -5.07 -18.96
CA THR A 32 0.79 -5.48 -18.45
C THR A 32 -0.15 -5.75 -19.62
N THR A 33 -0.72 -6.95 -19.67
CA THR A 33 -1.78 -7.28 -20.63
C THR A 33 -3.14 -6.87 -20.05
N VAL A 34 -3.75 -5.81 -20.61
CA VAL A 34 -4.99 -5.21 -20.09
C VAL A 34 -6.18 -6.17 -20.13
N HIS A 35 -6.26 -7.03 -21.15
CA HIS A 35 -7.38 -7.97 -21.30
C HIS A 35 -7.29 -9.18 -20.37
N ASP A 36 -6.07 -9.65 -20.10
CA ASP A 36 -5.82 -10.73 -19.15
C ASP A 36 -4.43 -10.56 -18.51
N GLN A 37 -4.43 -10.06 -17.27
CA GLN A 37 -3.18 -9.78 -16.54
C GLN A 37 -2.37 -11.05 -16.25
N SER A 38 -2.98 -12.24 -16.31
CA SER A 38 -2.30 -13.52 -16.10
C SER A 38 -1.22 -13.72 -17.16
N GLU A 39 -1.46 -13.30 -18.40
CA GLU A 39 -0.48 -13.40 -19.50
C GLU A 39 0.79 -12.59 -19.22
N GLY A 40 0.63 -11.39 -18.64
CA GLY A 40 1.75 -10.54 -18.24
C GLY A 40 2.62 -11.22 -17.18
N VAL A 41 1.98 -11.87 -16.19
CA VAL A 41 2.65 -12.66 -15.16
C VAL A 41 3.44 -13.83 -15.77
N LEU A 42 2.82 -14.62 -16.64
CA LEU A 42 3.48 -15.75 -17.29
C LEU A 42 4.65 -15.31 -18.18
N THR A 43 4.48 -14.20 -18.90
CA THR A 43 5.55 -13.60 -19.71
C THR A 43 6.74 -13.21 -18.85
N ALA A 44 6.50 -12.62 -17.67
CA ALA A 44 7.58 -12.28 -16.74
C ALA A 44 8.30 -13.53 -16.23
N ILE A 45 7.57 -14.61 -15.92
CA ILE A 45 8.16 -15.90 -15.52
C ILE A 45 9.04 -16.45 -16.64
N GLU A 46 8.55 -16.49 -17.88
CA GLU A 46 9.33 -16.96 -19.04
C GLU A 46 10.60 -16.16 -19.28
N LEU A 47 10.56 -14.85 -19.07
CA LEU A 47 11.74 -13.99 -19.18
C LEU A 47 12.77 -14.34 -18.11
N ALA A 48 12.33 -14.58 -16.86
CA ALA A 48 13.22 -14.99 -15.77
C ALA A 48 13.81 -16.39 -16.01
N GLU A 49 13.04 -17.34 -16.52
CA GLU A 49 13.52 -18.68 -16.91
C GLU A 49 14.62 -18.58 -17.97
N LYS A 50 14.39 -17.80 -19.04
CA LYS A 50 15.34 -17.67 -20.16
C LYS A 50 16.61 -16.91 -19.79
N LYS A 51 16.48 -15.86 -18.98
CA LYS A 51 17.58 -14.94 -18.66
C LYS A 51 18.43 -15.45 -17.50
N ASP A 52 17.78 -15.86 -16.42
CA ASP A 52 18.40 -16.12 -15.12
C ASP A 52 18.31 -17.61 -14.73
N GLY A 53 17.68 -18.47 -15.55
CA GLY A 53 17.61 -19.91 -15.29
C GLY A 53 16.62 -20.32 -14.19
N LEU A 54 15.65 -19.46 -13.87
CA LEU A 54 14.59 -19.77 -12.92
C LEU A 54 13.87 -21.07 -13.32
N SER A 55 13.59 -21.93 -12.34
CA SER A 55 12.87 -23.18 -12.51
C SER A 55 11.59 -23.10 -11.68
N THR A 56 10.43 -23.15 -12.33
CA THR A 56 9.11 -23.11 -11.64
C THR A 56 8.94 -24.23 -10.63
N ARG A 57 9.59 -25.38 -10.86
CA ARG A 57 9.58 -26.54 -9.96
C ARG A 57 10.32 -26.31 -8.64
N ASP A 58 11.27 -25.37 -8.63
CA ASP A 58 12.00 -25.01 -7.41
C ASP A 58 11.28 -23.95 -6.59
N VAL A 59 10.15 -23.41 -7.09
CA VAL A 59 9.34 -22.39 -6.42
C VAL A 59 8.47 -23.03 -5.34
N ILE A 60 8.67 -22.60 -4.10
CA ILE A 60 7.97 -23.11 -2.91
C ILE A 60 6.94 -22.12 -2.35
N PHE A 61 6.92 -20.89 -2.87
CA PHE A 61 6.04 -19.81 -2.43
C PHE A 61 5.78 -18.87 -3.60
N PHE A 62 4.51 -18.49 -3.80
CA PHE A 62 4.11 -17.51 -4.79
C PHE A 62 3.22 -16.43 -4.15
N ALA A 63 3.63 -15.16 -4.25
CA ALA A 63 2.83 -14.01 -3.88
C ALA A 63 2.48 -13.15 -5.10
N HIS A 64 1.29 -12.58 -5.09
CA HIS A 64 0.79 -11.77 -6.18
C HIS A 64 0.08 -10.52 -5.65
N GLY A 65 0.54 -9.36 -6.10
CA GLY A 65 -0.16 -8.09 -5.95
C GLY A 65 -0.62 -7.58 -7.31
N GLY A 66 -1.69 -6.79 -7.32
CA GLY A 66 -2.15 -6.20 -8.56
C GLY A 66 -3.16 -5.08 -8.37
N THR A 67 -3.31 -4.29 -9.42
CA THR A 67 -4.23 -3.14 -9.44
C THR A 67 -5.63 -3.49 -9.94
N THR A 68 -5.95 -4.77 -10.12
CA THR A 68 -7.23 -5.24 -10.71
C THR A 68 -8.46 -4.70 -9.97
N VAL A 69 -8.47 -4.74 -8.63
CA VAL A 69 -9.63 -4.30 -7.86
C VAL A 69 -9.82 -2.80 -7.97
N ILE A 70 -8.76 -2.03 -7.73
CA ILE A 70 -8.85 -0.57 -7.79
C ILE A 70 -9.24 -0.09 -9.19
N ASN A 71 -8.66 -0.65 -10.25
CA ASN A 71 -8.99 -0.30 -11.62
C ASN A 71 -10.43 -0.69 -11.99
N ALA A 72 -10.91 -1.86 -11.55
CA ALA A 72 -12.30 -2.26 -11.80
C ALA A 72 -13.31 -1.28 -11.17
N ILE A 73 -12.97 -0.73 -9.99
CA ILE A 73 -13.82 0.25 -9.30
C ILE A 73 -13.73 1.62 -9.99
N THR A 74 -12.51 2.15 -10.19
CA THR A 74 -12.30 3.50 -10.72
C THR A 74 -12.76 3.63 -12.18
N GLU A 75 -12.57 2.58 -12.99
CA GLU A 75 -13.00 2.55 -14.39
C GLU A 75 -14.45 2.08 -14.57
N ARG A 76 -15.17 1.78 -13.47
CA ARG A 76 -16.55 1.28 -13.50
C ARG A 76 -16.73 0.01 -14.34
N LYS A 77 -15.77 -0.91 -14.24
CA LYS A 77 -15.70 -2.19 -14.97
C LYS A 77 -16.06 -3.42 -14.13
N GLY A 78 -16.68 -3.24 -12.97
CA GLY A 78 -17.25 -4.33 -12.18
C GLY A 78 -18.47 -4.98 -12.84
N VAL A 79 -19.00 -6.02 -12.19
CA VAL A 79 -20.16 -6.75 -12.69
C VAL A 79 -21.48 -6.04 -12.39
N LYS A 80 -22.57 -6.47 -13.04
CA LYS A 80 -23.89 -5.94 -12.71
C LYS A 80 -24.37 -6.43 -11.34
N THR A 81 -24.40 -5.52 -10.37
CA THR A 81 -24.72 -5.82 -8.98
C THR A 81 -26.11 -5.32 -8.56
N ALA A 82 -26.81 -6.11 -7.74
CA ALA A 82 -28.00 -5.68 -7.01
C ALA A 82 -27.72 -5.54 -5.51
N LEU A 83 -28.54 -4.72 -4.84
CA LEU A 83 -28.53 -4.52 -3.40
C LEU A 83 -29.85 -5.02 -2.82
N VAL A 84 -29.79 -5.81 -1.75
CA VAL A 84 -30.95 -6.17 -0.91
C VAL A 84 -30.71 -5.59 0.48
N THR A 85 -31.66 -4.77 0.95
CA THR A 85 -31.52 -4.08 2.23
C THR A 85 -32.82 -3.98 3.02
N THR A 86 -32.76 -3.40 4.21
CA THR A 86 -33.89 -3.21 5.10
C THR A 86 -34.94 -2.31 4.47
N PHE A 87 -36.21 -2.67 4.64
CA PHE A 87 -37.33 -1.83 4.19
C PHE A 87 -37.22 -0.38 4.70
N GLY A 88 -37.26 0.57 3.76
CA GLY A 88 -37.08 2.00 3.99
C GLY A 88 -35.64 2.51 3.86
N PHE A 89 -34.66 1.64 3.53
CA PHE A 89 -33.23 1.96 3.51
C PHE A 89 -32.56 1.82 2.14
N ARG A 90 -33.30 1.52 1.06
CA ARG A 90 -32.70 1.40 -0.29
C ARG A 90 -31.98 2.65 -0.81
N ASP A 91 -32.33 3.83 -0.29
CA ASP A 91 -31.80 5.11 -0.75
C ASP A 91 -30.56 5.58 0.05
N VAL A 92 -30.05 4.77 1.00
CA VAL A 92 -28.84 5.08 1.80
C VAL A 92 -27.62 5.41 0.93
N LEU A 93 -27.39 4.65 -0.14
CA LEU A 93 -26.27 4.90 -1.06
C LEU A 93 -26.40 6.22 -1.83
N GLU A 94 -27.63 6.67 -2.07
CA GLU A 94 -27.91 7.92 -2.78
C GLU A 94 -27.74 9.13 -1.87
N ILE A 95 -28.24 9.01 -0.64
CA ILE A 95 -28.24 10.08 0.37
C ILE A 95 -26.81 10.31 0.87
N GLY A 96 -26.05 9.22 1.08
CA GLY A 96 -24.73 9.28 1.67
C GLY A 96 -24.74 9.90 3.07
N ARG A 97 -23.72 10.71 3.37
CA ARG A 97 -23.63 11.47 4.63
C ARG A 97 -23.96 12.96 4.45
N GLY A 98 -24.33 13.40 3.24
CA GLY A 98 -24.52 14.82 2.91
C GLY A 98 -23.25 15.68 3.02
N ASN A 99 -22.09 15.06 3.23
CA ASN A 99 -20.80 15.73 3.33
C ASN A 99 -20.36 16.28 1.97
N ARG A 100 -19.88 17.53 1.96
CA ARG A 100 -19.38 18.22 0.76
C ARG A 100 -17.96 18.70 1.00
N PRO A 101 -16.93 18.06 0.40
CA PRO A 101 -15.56 18.53 0.51
C PRO A 101 -15.40 19.96 -0.03
N ASP A 102 -16.10 20.26 -1.13
CA ASP A 102 -16.19 21.60 -1.70
C ASP A 102 -17.37 22.38 -1.09
N LEU A 103 -17.21 22.77 0.17
CA LEU A 103 -18.29 23.31 1.02
C LEU A 103 -19.04 24.49 0.39
N TYR A 104 -18.36 25.34 -0.38
CA TYR A 104 -18.92 26.56 -0.95
C TYR A 104 -19.51 26.39 -2.36
N ASN A 105 -19.41 25.19 -2.93
CA ASN A 105 -19.95 24.90 -4.25
C ASN A 105 -21.45 24.56 -4.18
N LEU A 106 -22.27 25.55 -4.52
CA LEU A 106 -23.73 25.38 -4.55
C LEU A 106 -24.20 24.43 -5.67
N GLN A 107 -23.35 24.13 -6.65
CA GLN A 107 -23.61 23.20 -7.76
C GLN A 107 -22.94 21.83 -7.53
N PHE A 108 -22.59 21.51 -6.27
CA PHE A 108 -22.00 20.23 -5.90
C PHE A 108 -22.85 19.05 -6.38
N LYS A 109 -22.19 18.08 -7.02
CA LYS A 109 -22.80 16.81 -7.43
C LYS A 109 -22.27 15.70 -6.54
N SER A 110 -23.18 14.98 -5.88
CA SER A 110 -22.82 13.78 -5.14
C SER A 110 -22.28 12.70 -6.08
N PRO A 111 -21.36 11.85 -5.61
CA PRO A 111 -20.89 10.71 -6.39
C PRO A 111 -22.05 9.76 -6.73
N GLU A 112 -22.01 9.17 -7.92
CA GLU A 112 -23.00 8.20 -8.36
C GLU A 112 -22.79 6.85 -7.66
N ALA A 113 -23.86 6.34 -7.05
CA ALA A 113 -23.83 5.04 -6.40
C ALA A 113 -23.61 3.89 -7.41
N PHE A 114 -22.77 2.92 -7.05
CA PHE A 114 -22.40 1.77 -7.89
C PHE A 114 -23.58 0.85 -8.26
N VAL A 115 -24.65 0.84 -7.47
CA VAL A 115 -25.88 0.10 -7.77
C VAL A 115 -26.95 1.13 -8.11
N PRO A 116 -27.54 1.10 -9.32
CA PRO A 116 -28.62 2.01 -9.67
C PRO A 116 -29.86 1.71 -8.82
N ARG A 117 -30.66 2.72 -8.52
CA ARG A 117 -31.84 2.60 -7.65
C ARG A 117 -32.82 1.49 -8.08
N SER A 118 -32.93 1.20 -9.37
CA SER A 118 -33.78 0.11 -9.90
C SER A 118 -33.32 -1.30 -9.54
N LEU A 119 -32.08 -1.46 -9.06
CA LEU A 119 -31.51 -2.72 -8.58
C LEU A 119 -31.26 -2.70 -7.06
N ARG A 120 -31.93 -1.78 -6.34
CA ARG A 120 -31.93 -1.74 -4.87
C ARG A 120 -33.29 -2.19 -4.37
N PHE A 121 -33.30 -3.35 -3.73
CA PHE A 121 -34.48 -4.04 -3.25
C PHE A 121 -34.54 -4.00 -1.72
N GLU A 122 -35.75 -4.16 -1.21
CA GLU A 122 -36.06 -4.04 0.21
C GLU A 122 -36.75 -5.31 0.70
N VAL A 123 -36.35 -5.77 1.88
CA VAL A 123 -37.00 -6.88 2.59
C VAL A 123 -37.57 -6.33 3.89
N ARG A 124 -38.74 -6.84 4.29
CA ARG A 124 -39.34 -6.51 5.57
C ARG A 124 -38.62 -7.31 6.67
N GLU A 125 -37.66 -6.66 7.30
CA GLU A 125 -37.04 -7.12 8.54
C GLU A 125 -36.58 -5.91 9.37
N ARG A 126 -36.35 -6.10 10.68
CA ARG A 126 -35.81 -5.03 11.53
C ARG A 126 -35.13 -5.56 12.78
N LEU A 127 -33.94 -5.02 13.03
CA LEU A 127 -33.20 -5.18 14.28
C LEU A 127 -33.11 -3.83 15.01
N ASP A 128 -32.95 -3.85 16.33
CA ASP A 128 -32.52 -2.68 17.10
C ASP A 128 -30.99 -2.60 17.18
N ALA A 129 -30.47 -1.50 17.76
CA ALA A 129 -29.03 -1.28 17.90
C ALA A 129 -28.30 -2.31 18.78
N LYS A 130 -29.04 -3.12 19.56
CA LYS A 130 -28.50 -4.23 20.37
C LYS A 130 -28.60 -5.58 19.65
N GLY A 131 -29.04 -5.60 18.39
CA GLY A 131 -29.22 -6.82 17.60
C GLY A 131 -30.50 -7.60 17.95
N ARG A 132 -31.43 -7.03 18.72
CA ARG A 132 -32.70 -7.70 19.06
C ARG A 132 -33.67 -7.57 17.88
N VAL A 133 -34.36 -8.66 17.57
CA VAL A 133 -35.35 -8.69 16.49
C VAL A 133 -36.58 -7.85 16.87
N LEU A 134 -36.84 -6.81 16.08
CA LEU A 134 -38.07 -6.01 16.16
C LEU A 134 -39.11 -6.49 15.14
N THR A 135 -38.65 -6.92 13.97
CA THR A 135 -39.48 -7.48 12.90
C THR A 135 -38.72 -8.66 12.29
N PRO A 136 -39.24 -9.89 12.38
CA PRO A 136 -38.63 -11.06 11.74
C PRO A 136 -38.48 -10.84 10.23
N ILE A 137 -37.52 -11.52 9.61
CA ILE A 137 -37.35 -11.49 8.16
C ILE A 137 -38.54 -12.13 7.43
N GLU A 138 -39.13 -11.40 6.49
CA GLU A 138 -40.18 -11.88 5.60
C GLU A 138 -39.57 -12.49 4.33
N LEU A 139 -39.38 -13.81 4.34
CA LEU A 139 -38.79 -14.54 3.21
C LEU A 139 -39.67 -14.49 1.95
N GLY A 140 -40.97 -14.23 2.07
CA GLY A 140 -41.87 -14.05 0.94
C GLY A 140 -41.50 -12.85 0.05
N ASP A 141 -40.77 -11.87 0.59
CA ASP A 141 -40.30 -10.71 -0.18
C ASP A 141 -39.16 -11.07 -1.14
N LEU A 142 -38.48 -12.22 -0.96
CA LEU A 142 -37.31 -12.60 -1.75
C LEU A 142 -37.66 -13.10 -3.16
N GLU A 143 -38.77 -13.82 -3.31
CA GLU A 143 -39.19 -14.40 -4.58
C GLU A 143 -39.35 -13.36 -5.72
N PRO A 144 -40.04 -12.21 -5.54
CA PRO A 144 -40.07 -11.17 -6.57
C PRO A 144 -38.68 -10.56 -6.83
N ILE A 145 -37.84 -10.41 -5.80
CA ILE A 145 -36.47 -9.89 -5.93
C ILE A 145 -35.62 -10.82 -6.79
N ILE A 146 -35.66 -12.13 -6.51
CA ILE A 146 -34.95 -13.17 -7.25
C ILE A 146 -35.37 -13.17 -8.73
N ARG A 147 -36.67 -13.06 -9.01
CA ARG A 147 -37.18 -12.96 -10.39
C ARG A 147 -36.64 -11.72 -11.11
N GLU A 148 -36.65 -10.56 -10.45
CA GLU A 148 -36.12 -9.33 -11.05
C GLU A 148 -34.61 -9.46 -11.32
N CYS A 149 -33.82 -9.93 -10.34
CA CYS A 149 -32.39 -10.19 -10.50
C CYS A 149 -32.10 -11.11 -11.69
N ARG A 150 -32.86 -12.20 -11.83
CA ARG A 150 -32.75 -13.13 -12.98
C ARG A 150 -33.09 -12.45 -14.30
N SER A 151 -34.20 -11.71 -14.37
CA SER A 151 -34.63 -11.00 -15.59
C SER A 151 -33.61 -9.94 -16.03
N ARG A 152 -32.98 -9.27 -15.07
CA ARG A 152 -31.99 -8.21 -15.28
C ARG A 152 -30.59 -8.77 -15.51
N LYS A 153 -30.38 -10.09 -15.40
CA LYS A 153 -29.07 -10.74 -15.51
C LYS A 153 -28.06 -10.12 -14.53
N VAL A 154 -28.47 -9.99 -13.28
CA VAL A 154 -27.58 -9.61 -12.18
C VAL A 154 -26.55 -10.72 -11.99
N GLU A 155 -25.28 -10.36 -11.84
CA GLU A 155 -24.16 -11.29 -11.65
C GLU A 155 -23.72 -11.36 -10.19
N ALA A 156 -24.04 -10.33 -9.39
CA ALA A 156 -23.77 -10.32 -7.96
C ALA A 156 -24.87 -9.63 -7.14
N VAL A 157 -25.10 -10.08 -5.91
CA VAL A 157 -26.07 -9.51 -4.96
C VAL A 157 -25.38 -9.20 -3.65
N ALA A 158 -25.38 -7.93 -3.25
CA ALA A 158 -24.98 -7.50 -1.91
C ALA A 158 -26.20 -7.51 -0.98
N VAL A 159 -26.07 -8.14 0.20
CA VAL A 159 -27.11 -8.18 1.23
C VAL A 159 -26.63 -7.38 2.43
N ILE A 160 -27.38 -6.34 2.80
CA ILE A 160 -27.08 -5.54 3.99
C ILE A 160 -28.34 -5.13 4.75
N PHE A 161 -28.45 -5.58 5.99
CA PHE A 161 -29.50 -5.17 6.90
C PHE A 161 -28.95 -4.29 8.02
N LEU A 162 -29.79 -3.38 8.53
CA LEU A 162 -29.38 -2.53 9.64
C LEU A 162 -29.07 -3.36 10.88
N HIS A 163 -28.00 -2.98 11.57
CA HIS A 163 -27.51 -3.62 12.79
C HIS A 163 -27.16 -5.11 12.63
N SER A 164 -26.98 -5.60 11.39
CA SER A 164 -26.51 -6.97 11.18
C SER A 164 -25.07 -7.21 11.62
N TYR A 165 -24.30 -6.14 11.87
CA TYR A 165 -23.02 -6.21 12.58
C TYR A 165 -23.16 -6.71 14.03
N ALA A 166 -24.34 -6.51 14.65
CA ALA A 166 -24.63 -6.96 16.01
C ALA A 166 -25.35 -8.31 16.02
N ASN A 167 -26.22 -8.58 15.03
CA ASN A 167 -26.87 -9.88 14.84
C ASN A 167 -27.01 -10.19 13.32
N PRO A 168 -26.21 -11.12 12.77
CA PRO A 168 -26.20 -11.40 11.33
C PRO A 168 -27.30 -12.37 10.86
N GLU A 169 -28.13 -12.92 11.74
CA GLU A 169 -29.05 -14.04 11.42
C GLU A 169 -29.97 -13.77 10.23
N HIS A 170 -30.54 -12.57 10.11
CA HIS A 170 -31.39 -12.21 8.97
C HIS A 170 -30.60 -12.14 7.65
N GLU A 171 -29.38 -11.62 7.67
CA GLU A 171 -28.54 -11.58 6.47
C GLU A 171 -28.15 -12.99 6.03
N ILE A 172 -27.79 -13.86 6.97
CA ILE A 172 -27.46 -15.26 6.69
C ILE A 172 -28.64 -15.96 6.02
N ALA A 173 -29.84 -15.79 6.55
CA ALA A 173 -31.06 -16.38 5.99
C ALA A 173 -31.36 -15.84 4.57
N CYS A 174 -31.26 -14.52 4.37
CA CYS A 174 -31.47 -13.89 3.07
C CYS A 174 -30.44 -14.33 2.04
N ALA A 175 -29.15 -14.28 2.39
CA ALA A 175 -28.06 -14.64 1.50
C ALA A 175 -28.16 -16.12 1.06
N LYS A 176 -28.46 -17.01 2.01
CA LYS A 176 -28.67 -18.44 1.72
C LYS A 176 -29.81 -18.66 0.72
N ALA A 177 -30.98 -18.05 0.96
CA ALA A 177 -32.13 -18.20 0.07
C ALA A 177 -31.87 -17.66 -1.35
N ILE A 178 -31.16 -16.53 -1.46
CA ILE A 178 -30.78 -15.97 -2.77
C ILE A 178 -29.77 -16.88 -3.48
N ALA A 179 -28.75 -17.38 -2.77
CA ALA A 179 -27.73 -18.26 -3.33
C ALA A 179 -28.32 -19.59 -3.82
N GLU A 180 -29.27 -20.17 -3.09
CA GLU A 180 -29.97 -21.40 -3.50
C GLU A 180 -30.83 -21.19 -4.77
N ALA A 181 -31.43 -20.00 -4.95
CA ALA A 181 -32.29 -19.71 -6.08
C ALA A 181 -31.54 -19.18 -7.33
N LEU A 182 -30.32 -18.68 -7.15
CA LEU A 182 -29.45 -18.09 -8.19
C LEU A 182 -28.01 -18.64 -8.06
N PRO A 183 -27.76 -19.92 -8.38
CA PRO A 183 -26.47 -20.57 -8.14
C PRO A 183 -25.29 -19.97 -8.92
N ASP A 184 -25.56 -19.32 -10.06
CA ASP A 184 -24.54 -18.67 -10.89
C ASP A 184 -24.23 -17.22 -10.44
N VAL A 185 -24.97 -16.70 -9.46
CA VAL A 185 -24.85 -15.32 -8.96
C VAL A 185 -24.05 -15.31 -7.67
N THR A 186 -23.08 -14.40 -7.59
CA THR A 186 -22.29 -14.22 -6.37
C THR A 186 -23.11 -13.49 -5.32
N VAL A 187 -23.30 -14.09 -4.15
CA VAL A 187 -24.01 -13.46 -3.03
C VAL A 187 -23.01 -13.07 -1.95
N CYS A 188 -23.05 -11.82 -1.53
CA CYS A 188 -22.14 -11.27 -0.52
C CYS A 188 -22.96 -10.67 0.61
N ALA A 189 -22.88 -11.25 1.81
CA ALA A 189 -23.54 -10.70 2.99
C ALA A 189 -22.60 -9.72 3.71
N SER A 190 -23.12 -8.57 4.11
CA SER A 190 -22.25 -7.50 4.62
C SER A 190 -21.52 -7.88 5.91
N HIS A 191 -22.08 -8.75 6.77
CA HIS A 191 -21.40 -9.25 7.97
C HIS A 191 -20.17 -10.16 7.71
N GLU A 192 -20.02 -10.67 6.48
CA GLU A 192 -18.85 -11.46 6.05
C GLU A 192 -17.69 -10.54 5.63
N VAL A 193 -18.01 -9.32 5.18
CA VAL A 193 -17.02 -8.33 4.70
C VAL A 193 -16.66 -7.32 5.78
N SER A 194 -17.67 -6.80 6.49
CA SER A 194 -17.50 -5.81 7.57
C SER A 194 -18.52 -6.05 8.67
N ARG A 195 -18.05 -6.16 9.92
CA ARG A 195 -18.90 -6.13 11.14
C ARG A 195 -18.77 -4.80 11.88
N GLN A 196 -18.55 -3.73 11.13
CA GLN A 196 -18.41 -2.37 11.66
C GLN A 196 -19.76 -1.62 11.58
N TRP A 197 -20.02 -0.73 12.52
CA TRP A 197 -21.17 0.17 12.47
C TRP A 197 -21.01 1.24 11.38
N ARG A 198 -22.10 2.00 11.17
CA ARG A 198 -22.33 2.97 10.09
C ARG A 198 -22.80 2.32 8.78
N GLU A 199 -24.08 2.50 8.51
CA GLU A 199 -24.85 1.91 7.43
C GLU A 199 -24.40 2.34 6.03
N TYR A 200 -23.98 3.59 5.81
CA TYR A 200 -23.55 4.07 4.50
C TYR A 200 -22.21 3.46 4.08
N GLU A 201 -21.21 3.55 4.95
CA GLU A 201 -19.86 3.02 4.78
C GLU A 201 -19.91 1.50 4.60
N ARG A 202 -20.73 0.82 5.41
CA ARG A 202 -20.94 -0.62 5.29
C ARG A 202 -21.69 -1.02 4.03
N SER A 203 -22.68 -0.23 3.59
CA SER A 203 -23.39 -0.46 2.33
C SER A 203 -22.44 -0.35 1.14
N ASN A 204 -21.61 0.71 1.09
CA ASN A 204 -20.59 0.87 0.05
C ASN A 204 -19.62 -0.31 0.05
N THR A 205 -19.13 -0.71 1.23
CA THR A 205 -18.20 -1.83 1.36
C THR A 205 -18.81 -3.14 0.84
N ALA A 206 -20.03 -3.50 1.23
CA ALA A 206 -20.68 -4.71 0.77
C ALA A 206 -20.96 -4.69 -0.75
N VAL A 207 -21.43 -3.55 -1.26
CA VAL A 207 -21.71 -3.37 -2.69
C VAL A 207 -20.44 -3.45 -3.53
N LEU A 208 -19.39 -2.73 -3.15
CA LEU A 208 -18.12 -2.73 -3.88
C LEU A 208 -17.47 -4.11 -3.85
N ASN A 209 -17.57 -4.84 -2.74
CA ASN A 209 -17.08 -6.22 -2.66
C ASN A 209 -17.81 -7.12 -3.66
N ALA A 210 -19.15 -7.12 -3.63
CA ALA A 210 -19.97 -7.89 -4.58
C ALA A 210 -19.70 -7.49 -6.04
N TYR A 211 -19.46 -6.20 -6.29
CA TYR A 211 -19.19 -5.63 -7.62
C TYR A 211 -17.91 -6.16 -8.27
N VAL A 212 -16.85 -6.43 -7.49
CA VAL A 212 -15.55 -6.90 -8.01
C VAL A 212 -15.30 -8.39 -7.80
N GLN A 213 -16.04 -9.05 -6.91
CA GLN A 213 -15.81 -10.44 -6.53
C GLN A 213 -15.81 -11.44 -7.70
N PRO A 214 -16.75 -11.39 -8.67
CA PRO A 214 -16.69 -12.31 -9.80
C PRO A 214 -15.49 -12.08 -10.72
N ILE A 215 -14.98 -10.84 -10.80
CA ILE A 215 -13.80 -10.51 -11.60
C ILE A 215 -12.57 -11.17 -10.99
N ILE A 216 -12.38 -11.01 -9.69
CA ILE A 216 -11.24 -11.58 -8.97
C ILE A 216 -11.29 -13.11 -8.96
N LYS A 217 -12.48 -13.70 -8.77
CA LYS A 217 -12.67 -15.15 -8.85
C LYS A 217 -12.24 -15.71 -10.21
N ARG A 218 -12.66 -15.08 -11.32
CA ARG A 218 -12.25 -15.50 -12.67
C ARG A 218 -10.75 -15.29 -12.90
N TYR A 219 -10.20 -14.19 -12.40
CA TYR A 219 -8.79 -13.87 -12.55
C TYR A 219 -7.89 -14.89 -11.84
N PHE A 220 -8.13 -15.13 -10.55
CA PHE A 220 -7.34 -16.10 -9.78
C PHE A 220 -7.49 -17.52 -10.32
N ALA A 221 -8.68 -17.95 -10.72
CA ALA A 221 -8.86 -19.27 -11.33
C ALA A 221 -8.03 -19.45 -12.63
N ARG A 222 -7.95 -18.42 -13.47
CA ARG A 222 -7.13 -18.45 -14.69
C ARG A 222 -5.64 -18.46 -14.36
N LEU A 223 -5.22 -17.58 -13.46
CA LEU A 223 -3.82 -17.48 -13.05
C LEU A 223 -3.35 -18.80 -12.42
N GLU A 224 -4.14 -19.37 -11.51
CA GLU A 224 -3.86 -20.67 -10.88
C GLU A 224 -3.76 -21.81 -11.91
N SER A 225 -4.70 -21.89 -12.87
CA SER A 225 -4.64 -22.89 -13.95
C SER A 225 -3.36 -22.74 -14.76
N ALA A 226 -3.02 -21.52 -15.17
CA ALA A 226 -1.86 -21.26 -16.01
C ALA A 226 -0.52 -21.47 -15.27
N LEU A 227 -0.46 -21.18 -13.96
CA LEU A 227 0.71 -21.50 -13.12
C LEU A 227 0.87 -23.02 -12.96
N THR A 228 -0.24 -23.73 -12.75
CA THR A 228 -0.25 -25.20 -12.60
C THR A 228 0.19 -25.90 -13.88
N GLU A 229 -0.24 -25.41 -15.04
CA GLU A 229 0.21 -25.90 -16.36
C GLU A 229 1.73 -25.76 -16.58
N ARG A 230 2.40 -24.91 -15.77
CA ARG A 230 3.85 -24.69 -15.79
C ARG A 230 4.59 -25.36 -14.63
N ASP A 231 3.99 -26.36 -13.99
CA ASP A 231 4.53 -27.08 -12.83
C ASP A 231 4.76 -26.20 -11.57
N LEU A 232 4.26 -24.96 -11.53
CA LEU A 232 4.32 -24.12 -10.34
C LEU A 232 3.11 -24.45 -9.47
N THR A 233 3.29 -25.34 -8.49
CA THR A 233 2.20 -25.96 -7.70
C THR A 233 2.26 -25.63 -6.21
N CYS A 234 3.02 -24.59 -5.84
CA CYS A 234 3.12 -24.13 -4.46
C CYS A 234 1.87 -23.35 -4.02
N PRO A 235 1.70 -23.07 -2.71
CA PRO A 235 0.60 -22.23 -2.25
C PRO A 235 0.64 -20.82 -2.86
N TYR A 236 -0.49 -20.37 -3.39
CA TYR A 236 -0.66 -19.03 -3.98
C TYR A 236 -1.23 -18.04 -2.96
N TYR A 237 -0.53 -16.91 -2.82
CA TYR A 237 -0.91 -15.84 -1.92
C TYR A 237 -1.19 -14.55 -2.69
N ALA A 238 -2.22 -13.83 -2.27
CA ALA A 238 -2.51 -12.48 -2.71
C ALA A 238 -2.04 -11.47 -1.64
N MET A 239 -1.39 -10.40 -2.09
CA MET A 239 -1.00 -9.29 -1.24
C MET A 239 -2.24 -8.51 -0.81
N GLN A 240 -2.35 -8.22 0.48
CA GLN A 240 -3.49 -7.49 1.06
C GLN A 240 -3.15 -6.04 1.38
N SER A 241 -4.19 -5.21 1.40
CA SER A 241 -4.15 -3.79 1.74
C SER A 241 -3.56 -3.50 3.11
N ASN A 242 -3.56 -4.47 4.03
CA ASN A 242 -3.08 -4.33 5.42
C ASN A 242 -1.57 -4.63 5.59
N GLY A 243 -0.84 -4.86 4.48
CA GLY A 243 0.59 -5.19 4.50
C GLY A 243 0.90 -6.67 4.77
N GLY A 244 -0.11 -7.54 4.84
CA GLY A 244 0.07 -8.99 4.91
C GLY A 244 -0.39 -9.70 3.63
N ILE A 245 -0.42 -11.03 3.69
CA ILE A 245 -0.88 -11.88 2.58
C ILE A 245 -2.02 -12.81 3.02
N SER A 246 -2.86 -13.22 2.06
CA SER A 246 -3.88 -14.27 2.24
C SER A 246 -3.87 -15.23 1.06
N THR A 247 -4.41 -16.44 1.20
CA THR A 247 -4.48 -17.36 0.06
C THR A 247 -5.45 -16.82 -1.00
N PHE A 248 -5.31 -17.25 -2.26
CA PHE A 248 -6.25 -16.87 -3.32
C PHE A 248 -7.71 -17.18 -2.95
N ASP A 249 -7.95 -18.30 -2.28
CA ASP A 249 -9.28 -18.68 -1.78
C ASP A 249 -9.85 -17.73 -0.73
N GLN A 250 -9.01 -17.25 0.18
CA GLN A 250 -9.42 -16.27 1.18
C GLN A 250 -9.66 -14.90 0.55
N ALA A 251 -8.74 -14.48 -0.32
CA ALA A 251 -8.77 -13.19 -1.00
C ALA A 251 -10.00 -13.04 -1.92
N GLN A 252 -10.43 -14.10 -2.60
CA GLN A 252 -11.64 -14.05 -3.44
C GLN A 252 -12.96 -13.94 -2.65
N MET A 253 -12.97 -14.21 -1.34
CA MET A 253 -14.15 -14.01 -0.50
C MET A 253 -14.33 -12.53 -0.12
N SER A 254 -13.23 -11.81 0.06
CA SER A 254 -13.22 -10.38 0.38
C SER A 254 -12.21 -9.62 -0.50
N PRO A 255 -12.45 -9.55 -1.82
CA PRO A 255 -11.53 -8.93 -2.77
C PRO A 255 -11.23 -7.45 -2.47
N LEU A 256 -12.08 -6.75 -1.71
CA LEU A 256 -11.77 -5.39 -1.30
C LEU A 256 -10.51 -5.28 -0.43
N THR A 257 -10.07 -6.36 0.22
CA THR A 257 -8.79 -6.36 0.93
C THR A 257 -7.57 -6.39 0.01
N LEU A 258 -7.76 -6.35 -1.32
CA LEU A 258 -6.68 -6.29 -2.32
C LEU A 258 -6.52 -4.88 -2.91
N VAL A 259 -7.31 -3.91 -2.46
CA VAL A 259 -7.17 -2.51 -2.87
C VAL A 259 -5.80 -1.99 -2.42
N GLU A 260 -5.06 -1.27 -3.26
CA GLU A 260 -3.70 -0.80 -2.93
C GLU A 260 -2.70 -1.93 -2.53
N SER A 261 -2.86 -3.15 -3.04
CA SER A 261 -1.99 -4.27 -2.66
C SER A 261 -0.52 -4.10 -3.06
N GLY A 262 -0.25 -3.46 -4.22
CA GLY A 262 1.12 -3.26 -4.72
C GLY A 262 1.96 -2.41 -3.76
N PRO A 263 1.55 -1.16 -3.47
CA PRO A 263 2.22 -0.30 -2.50
C PRO A 263 2.32 -0.88 -1.09
N ALA A 264 1.31 -1.63 -0.64
CA ALA A 264 1.36 -2.34 0.64
C ALA A 264 2.55 -3.31 0.70
N GLY A 265 2.97 -3.88 -0.44
CA GLY A 265 4.16 -4.73 -0.57
C GLY A 265 5.43 -3.99 -0.17
N GLY A 266 5.63 -2.78 -0.69
CA GLY A 266 6.77 -1.93 -0.34
C GLY A 266 6.81 -1.57 1.14
N VAL A 267 5.65 -1.30 1.75
CA VAL A 267 5.56 -1.01 3.20
C VAL A 267 5.85 -2.26 4.03
N ALA A 268 5.37 -3.44 3.64
CA ALA A 268 5.71 -4.70 4.29
C ALA A 268 7.22 -5.00 4.21
N GLY A 269 7.84 -4.74 3.05
CA GLY A 269 9.29 -4.83 2.87
C GLY A 269 10.06 -3.88 3.77
N ALA A 270 9.62 -2.62 3.89
CA ALA A 270 10.25 -1.64 4.78
C ALA A 270 10.11 -2.04 6.26
N ALA A 271 8.96 -2.59 6.68
CA ALA A 271 8.77 -3.10 8.04
C ALA A 271 9.69 -4.29 8.34
N ARG A 272 9.91 -5.17 7.34
CA ARG A 272 10.87 -6.26 7.45
C ARG A 272 12.30 -5.76 7.62
N ILE A 273 12.70 -4.75 6.85
CA ILE A 273 14.03 -4.11 7.00
C ILE A 273 14.19 -3.50 8.38
N GLY A 274 13.17 -2.80 8.89
CA GLY A 274 13.16 -2.31 10.27
C GLY A 274 13.45 -3.42 11.27
N THR A 275 12.72 -4.53 11.15
CA THR A 275 12.91 -5.71 12.02
C THR A 275 14.34 -6.28 11.95
N VAL A 276 14.93 -6.35 10.75
CA VAL A 276 16.31 -6.82 10.55
C VAL A 276 17.31 -5.89 11.24
N LEU A 277 17.09 -4.58 11.17
CA LEU A 277 17.95 -3.57 11.80
C LEU A 277 17.64 -3.31 13.28
N GLY A 278 16.59 -3.94 13.83
CA GLY A 278 16.13 -3.67 15.20
C GLY A 278 15.43 -2.31 15.38
N GLU A 279 14.91 -1.74 14.30
CA GLU A 279 14.19 -0.46 14.29
C GLU A 279 12.67 -0.71 14.25
N SER A 280 11.95 -0.12 15.21
CA SER A 280 10.49 -0.21 15.28
C SER A 280 9.77 0.93 14.58
N GLU A 281 10.41 2.09 14.50
CA GLU A 281 9.92 3.28 13.80
C GLU A 281 10.60 3.37 12.43
N VAL A 282 9.84 3.11 11.37
CA VAL A 282 10.36 3.16 10.01
C VAL A 282 9.49 4.05 9.13
N LEU A 283 10.13 5.01 8.47
CA LEU A 283 9.50 5.81 7.43
C LEU A 283 9.81 5.17 6.07
N SER A 284 8.79 4.87 5.27
CA SER A 284 8.96 4.30 3.93
C SER A 284 8.62 5.34 2.87
N LEU A 285 9.43 5.42 1.80
CA LEU A 285 9.14 6.17 0.58
C LEU A 285 9.53 5.37 -0.66
N ASP A 286 8.56 5.00 -1.49
CA ASP A 286 8.79 4.41 -2.81
C ASP A 286 8.59 5.48 -3.89
N VAL A 287 9.67 5.84 -4.61
CA VAL A 287 9.62 6.82 -5.70
C VAL A 287 9.71 6.10 -7.05
N GLY A 288 8.54 5.92 -7.66
CA GLY A 288 8.38 5.34 -8.99
C GLY A 288 8.57 6.34 -10.13
N GLY A 289 8.14 5.93 -11.32
CA GLY A 289 8.16 6.77 -12.53
C GLY A 289 7.08 7.84 -12.57
N THR A 290 5.94 7.64 -11.91
CA THR A 290 4.79 8.57 -11.98
C THR A 290 4.50 9.24 -10.64
N THR A 291 4.69 8.50 -9.56
CA THR A 291 4.23 8.86 -8.22
C THR A 291 5.26 8.47 -7.18
N ALA A 292 5.22 9.14 -6.04
CA ALA A 292 5.86 8.69 -4.82
C ALA A 292 4.81 8.31 -3.78
N LYS A 293 5.08 7.26 -3.02
CA LYS A 293 4.18 6.74 -1.98
C LYS A 293 4.94 6.63 -0.68
N CYS A 294 4.42 7.24 0.38
CA CYS A 294 5.02 7.14 1.71
C CYS A 294 4.07 6.60 2.77
N SER A 295 4.63 5.94 3.76
CA SER A 295 3.91 5.36 4.90
C SER A 295 4.82 5.38 6.13
N LEU A 296 4.20 5.47 7.30
CA LEU A 296 4.86 5.20 8.57
C LEU A 296 4.66 3.73 8.98
N ILE A 297 5.68 3.17 9.62
CA ILE A 297 5.65 1.90 10.32
C ILE A 297 5.96 2.24 11.77
N HIS A 298 5.04 1.90 12.65
CA HIS A 298 5.10 2.19 14.09
C HIS A 298 5.05 0.87 14.86
N ASP A 299 5.90 0.70 15.86
CA ASP A 299 6.04 -0.57 16.61
C ASP A 299 6.25 -1.79 15.69
N SER A 300 7.10 -1.62 14.66
CA SER A 300 7.43 -2.62 13.63
C SER A 300 6.23 -3.07 12.79
N ARG A 301 5.15 -2.26 12.73
CA ARG A 301 3.93 -2.58 11.99
C ARG A 301 3.49 -1.44 11.08
N PRO A 302 3.00 -1.74 9.85
CA PRO A 302 2.38 -0.73 9.01
C PRO A 302 1.23 -0.04 9.76
N THR A 303 1.23 1.29 9.76
CA THR A 303 0.06 2.05 10.23
C THR A 303 -1.10 1.82 9.27
N LEU A 304 -2.31 1.68 9.79
CA LEU A 304 -3.51 1.41 8.98
C LEU A 304 -4.49 2.57 9.06
N ASP A 305 -5.05 2.95 7.91
CA ASP A 305 -6.23 3.80 7.81
C ASP A 305 -7.50 2.94 7.95
N SER A 306 -8.37 3.32 8.90
CA SER A 306 -9.68 2.69 9.12
C SER A 306 -10.84 3.42 8.44
N GLU A 307 -10.60 4.60 7.86
CA GLU A 307 -11.60 5.41 7.17
C GLU A 307 -11.24 5.63 5.69
N TYR A 308 -10.57 4.65 5.06
CA TYR A 308 -10.15 4.73 3.68
C TYR A 308 -11.30 5.05 2.72
N LYS A 309 -11.08 6.00 1.81
CA LYS A 309 -12.08 6.47 0.83
C LYS A 309 -11.51 6.40 -0.59
N LEU A 310 -12.13 5.55 -1.40
CA LEU A 310 -11.83 5.43 -2.82
C LEU A 310 -12.25 6.69 -3.58
N GLU A 311 -11.46 7.14 -4.55
CA GLU A 311 -11.73 8.33 -5.36
C GLU A 311 -11.91 9.63 -4.54
N HIS A 312 -11.42 9.65 -3.29
CA HIS A 312 -11.47 10.85 -2.47
C HIS A 312 -10.51 11.91 -3.01
N THR A 313 -11.02 13.13 -3.17
CA THR A 313 -10.22 14.30 -3.54
C THR A 313 -10.69 15.50 -2.74
N ARG A 314 -9.99 16.63 -2.89
CA ARG A 314 -10.40 17.90 -2.27
C ARG A 314 -11.81 18.37 -2.67
N ILE A 315 -12.35 17.85 -3.78
CA ILE A 315 -13.66 18.23 -4.32
C ILE A 315 -14.67 17.06 -4.39
N ALA A 316 -14.20 15.81 -4.33
CA ALA A 316 -15.04 14.62 -4.39
C ALA A 316 -14.98 13.87 -3.04
N PRO A 317 -16.12 13.56 -2.39
CA PRO A 317 -16.10 12.93 -1.07
C PRO A 317 -15.54 11.50 -1.10
N GLY A 318 -15.51 10.87 -2.27
CA GLY A 318 -15.09 9.49 -2.45
C GLY A 318 -16.12 8.49 -1.92
N TYR A 319 -15.76 7.20 -1.99
CA TYR A 319 -16.56 6.08 -1.50
C TYR A 319 -15.84 5.46 -0.31
N PRO A 320 -16.39 5.59 0.91
CA PRO A 320 -15.78 4.98 2.09
C PRO A 320 -15.82 3.46 2.00
N VAL A 321 -14.72 2.82 2.39
CA VAL A 321 -14.58 1.37 2.47
C VAL A 321 -14.05 0.97 3.84
N GLN A 322 -14.73 0.02 4.47
CA GLN A 322 -14.41 -0.45 5.82
C GLN A 322 -13.45 -1.63 5.81
N VAL A 323 -12.35 -1.52 5.07
CA VAL A 323 -11.23 -2.48 5.07
C VAL A 323 -9.98 -1.80 5.62
N PRO A 324 -9.15 -2.50 6.42
CA PRO A 324 -7.86 -1.96 6.84
C PRO A 324 -6.94 -1.80 5.63
N VAL A 325 -6.55 -0.56 5.34
CA VAL A 325 -5.58 -0.23 4.30
C VAL A 325 -4.37 0.39 4.96
N VAL A 326 -3.15 0.05 4.52
CA VAL A 326 -1.94 0.73 4.97
C VAL A 326 -2.11 2.23 4.71
N ASP A 327 -1.78 3.05 5.71
CA ASP A 327 -1.88 4.50 5.64
C ASP A 327 -0.79 5.04 4.70
N ILE A 328 -1.13 5.13 3.42
CA ILE A 328 -0.25 5.57 2.36
C ILE A 328 -0.69 6.95 1.90
N VAL A 329 0.26 7.88 1.89
CA VAL A 329 0.11 9.16 1.21
C VAL A 329 0.79 9.07 -0.15
N GLU A 330 0.00 9.27 -1.21
CA GLU A 330 0.48 9.32 -2.58
C GLU A 330 0.68 10.76 -3.06
N ILE A 331 1.76 10.98 -3.79
CA ILE A 331 2.14 12.27 -4.37
C ILE A 331 2.40 12.08 -5.85
N GLY A 332 1.92 13.00 -6.69
CA GLY A 332 2.23 13.08 -8.12
C GLY A 332 3.67 13.52 -8.44
N ALA A 333 4.65 13.06 -7.67
CA ALA A 333 6.07 13.36 -7.80
C ALA A 333 6.88 12.07 -7.96
N GLY A 334 7.22 11.71 -9.19
CA GLY A 334 8.10 10.59 -9.54
C GLY A 334 9.08 10.99 -10.65
N GLY A 335 9.88 10.06 -11.16
CA GLY A 335 10.91 10.35 -12.17
C GLY A 335 10.37 10.99 -13.47
N GLY A 336 9.15 10.65 -13.86
CA GLY A 336 8.45 11.18 -15.03
C GLY A 336 7.59 12.40 -14.75
N SER A 337 7.54 12.93 -13.53
CA SER A 337 6.75 14.13 -13.22
C SER A 337 7.24 15.31 -14.03
N ILE A 338 6.31 15.96 -14.73
CA ILE A 338 6.60 17.03 -15.68
C ILE A 338 6.84 18.34 -14.93
N ALA A 339 7.94 19.00 -15.26
CA ALA A 339 8.21 20.37 -14.86
C ALA A 339 7.54 21.36 -15.82
N ARG A 340 6.83 22.34 -15.29
CA ARG A 340 6.22 23.43 -16.07
C ARG A 340 6.21 24.73 -15.30
N ILE A 341 6.10 25.83 -16.03
CA ILE A 341 5.79 27.14 -15.45
C ILE A 341 4.26 27.28 -15.47
N ASP A 342 3.68 27.56 -14.31
CA ASP A 342 2.24 27.76 -14.18
C ASP A 342 1.80 29.14 -14.71
N GLU A 343 0.48 29.39 -14.71
CA GLU A 343 -0.10 30.67 -15.17
C GLU A 343 0.39 31.89 -14.36
N ARG A 344 0.98 31.66 -13.18
CA ARG A 344 1.50 32.70 -12.28
C ARG A 344 3.01 32.91 -12.44
N GLY A 345 3.66 32.17 -13.33
CA GLY A 345 5.10 32.24 -13.57
C GLY A 345 5.95 31.43 -12.58
N ALA A 346 5.33 30.57 -11.76
CA ALA A 346 6.05 29.71 -10.81
C ALA A 346 6.41 28.35 -11.44
N LEU A 347 7.62 27.86 -11.21
CA LEU A 347 8.01 26.51 -11.57
C LEU A 347 7.29 25.50 -10.67
N CYS A 348 6.68 24.49 -11.29
CA CYS A 348 5.96 23.42 -10.64
C CYS A 348 6.40 22.07 -11.23
N VAL A 349 6.44 21.02 -10.42
CA VAL A 349 6.75 19.65 -10.85
C VAL A 349 5.57 18.74 -10.48
N GLY A 350 5.01 18.04 -11.47
CA GLY A 350 3.77 17.28 -11.29
C GLY A 350 2.51 18.15 -11.19
N PRO A 351 1.33 17.57 -10.93
CA PRO A 351 1.08 16.13 -10.75
C PRO A 351 1.07 15.34 -12.07
N GLU A 352 1.06 16.03 -13.22
CA GLU A 352 1.15 15.39 -14.53
C GLU A 352 2.48 14.63 -14.69
N SER A 353 2.41 13.43 -15.27
CA SER A 353 3.56 12.59 -15.56
C SER A 353 3.66 12.30 -17.06
N ALA A 354 4.89 12.20 -17.56
CA ALA A 354 5.17 11.75 -18.92
C ALA A 354 4.97 10.23 -19.12
N GLY A 355 4.74 9.48 -18.03
CA GLY A 355 4.58 8.03 -18.06
C GLY A 355 5.81 7.29 -18.60
N SER A 356 5.59 6.15 -19.25
CA SER A 356 6.64 5.38 -19.94
C SER A 356 6.68 5.63 -21.46
N THR A 357 5.57 6.13 -22.02
CA THR A 357 5.39 6.49 -23.44
C THR A 357 4.47 7.72 -23.52
N PRO A 358 4.93 8.88 -24.00
CA PRO A 358 6.24 9.11 -24.64
C PRO A 358 7.41 9.13 -23.65
N GLY A 359 7.15 9.20 -22.33
CA GLY A 359 8.17 9.17 -21.28
C GLY A 359 9.00 10.46 -21.17
N PRO A 360 9.95 10.51 -20.21
CA PRO A 360 10.98 11.54 -20.13
C PRO A 360 11.69 11.80 -21.46
N ALA A 361 12.11 13.04 -21.70
CA ALA A 361 12.77 13.39 -22.96
C ALA A 361 14.09 12.59 -23.17
N CYS A 362 14.81 12.34 -22.07
CA CYS A 362 16.03 11.56 -22.03
C CYS A 362 15.84 10.09 -22.44
N TYR A 363 14.61 9.55 -22.43
CA TYR A 363 14.35 8.18 -22.88
C TYR A 363 14.35 8.07 -24.41
N GLY A 364 14.30 9.19 -25.13
CA GLY A 364 14.38 9.21 -26.59
C GLY A 364 13.16 8.65 -27.32
N ARG A 365 12.03 8.45 -26.63
CA ARG A 365 10.78 7.84 -27.15
C ARG A 365 9.72 8.85 -27.62
N GLY A 366 10.13 10.09 -27.89
CA GLY A 366 9.25 11.17 -28.34
C GLY A 366 8.76 12.11 -27.23
N GLY A 367 9.27 11.96 -26.00
CA GLY A 367 9.04 12.92 -24.93
C GLY A 367 9.76 14.24 -25.19
N GLU A 368 9.09 15.37 -24.97
CA GLU A 368 9.64 16.71 -25.20
C GLU A 368 9.53 17.63 -23.98
N LYS A 369 8.70 17.27 -22.99
CA LYS A 369 8.51 18.04 -21.77
C LYS A 369 9.57 17.66 -20.74
N PRO A 370 10.16 18.62 -19.99
CA PRO A 370 11.17 18.31 -18.99
C PRO A 370 10.57 17.53 -17.82
N THR A 371 11.28 16.53 -17.33
CA THR A 371 10.88 15.74 -16.15
C THR A 371 11.97 15.68 -15.07
N LEU A 372 11.64 15.09 -13.92
CA LEU A 372 12.62 14.82 -12.85
C LEU A 372 13.80 13.94 -13.32
N SER A 373 13.55 12.90 -14.11
CA SER A 373 14.60 12.05 -14.70
C SER A 373 15.49 12.82 -15.68
N ASP A 374 14.93 13.76 -16.45
CA ASP A 374 15.73 14.66 -17.29
C ASP A 374 16.68 15.51 -16.44
N ALA A 375 16.18 16.01 -15.31
CA ALA A 375 16.96 16.81 -14.37
C ALA A 375 18.07 15.98 -13.70
N LEU A 376 17.76 14.79 -13.18
CA LEU A 376 18.73 13.88 -12.55
C LEU A 376 19.86 13.47 -13.53
N LEU A 377 19.54 13.25 -14.80
CA LEU A 377 20.54 13.01 -15.84
C LEU A 377 21.39 14.26 -16.12
N THR A 378 20.74 15.42 -16.21
CA THR A 378 21.42 16.69 -16.52
C THR A 378 22.42 17.08 -15.44
N LEU A 379 22.08 16.85 -14.18
CA LEU A 379 22.94 17.06 -13.01
C LEU A 379 24.08 16.04 -12.88
N GLY A 380 24.14 15.03 -13.75
CA GLY A 380 25.16 13.98 -13.71
C GLY A 380 24.92 12.92 -12.63
N ILE A 381 23.72 12.84 -12.04
CA ILE A 381 23.40 11.80 -11.06
C ILE A 381 23.18 10.47 -11.79
N PHE A 382 22.29 10.45 -12.79
CA PHE A 382 22.09 9.27 -13.63
C PHE A 382 23.19 9.13 -14.68
N ASP A 383 23.61 7.88 -14.90
CA ASP A 383 24.51 7.54 -15.99
C ASP A 383 23.73 7.37 -17.30
N PRO A 384 24.16 7.99 -18.40
CA PRO A 384 23.51 7.80 -19.69
C PRO A 384 23.72 6.38 -20.26
N ALA A 385 24.75 5.65 -19.87
CA ALA A 385 25.10 4.35 -20.45
C ALA A 385 24.60 3.15 -19.64
N SER A 386 24.55 3.26 -18.30
CA SER A 386 24.23 2.16 -17.40
C SER A 386 22.78 2.12 -16.90
N PHE A 387 21.94 3.09 -17.30
CA PHE A 387 20.55 3.19 -16.84
C PHE A 387 19.75 1.89 -17.11
N ALA A 388 18.97 1.47 -16.11
CA ALA A 388 18.23 0.19 -16.11
C ALA A 388 19.13 -1.03 -16.45
N GLY A 389 20.34 -1.07 -15.88
CA GLY A 389 21.30 -2.15 -16.13
C GLY A 389 21.85 -2.16 -17.56
N GLY A 390 21.88 -1.01 -18.22
CA GLY A 390 22.33 -0.85 -19.61
C GLY A 390 21.28 -1.23 -20.66
N GLN A 391 20.04 -1.53 -20.27
CA GLN A 391 18.96 -1.85 -21.20
C GLN A 391 18.43 -0.60 -21.93
N MET A 392 18.71 0.60 -21.41
CA MET A 392 18.28 1.87 -22.00
C MET A 392 19.41 2.88 -21.96
N GLN A 393 19.79 3.41 -23.12
CA GLN A 393 20.70 4.55 -23.20
C GLN A 393 19.91 5.86 -23.09
N LEU A 394 20.35 6.75 -22.20
CA LEU A 394 19.70 8.05 -22.01
C LEU A 394 20.36 9.13 -22.87
N ASP A 395 19.53 10.02 -23.42
CA ASP A 395 19.95 11.12 -24.27
C ASP A 395 20.06 12.43 -23.45
N LYS A 396 21.30 12.76 -23.06
CA LYS A 396 21.60 14.00 -22.31
C LYS A 396 21.24 15.27 -23.09
N SER A 397 21.33 15.24 -24.42
CA SER A 397 21.04 16.42 -25.25
C SER A 397 19.55 16.71 -25.31
N LYS A 398 18.70 15.67 -25.38
CA LYS A 398 17.25 15.81 -25.30
C LYS A 398 16.80 16.28 -23.92
N ALA A 399 17.39 15.75 -22.85
CA ALA A 399 17.14 16.21 -21.49
C ALA A 399 17.42 17.72 -21.34
N ALA A 400 18.61 18.16 -21.76
CA ALA A 400 19.01 19.55 -21.70
C ALA A 400 18.10 20.46 -22.56
N THR A 401 17.69 19.99 -23.75
CA THR A 401 16.77 20.72 -24.63
C THR A 401 15.39 20.89 -24.00
N ALA A 402 14.87 19.82 -23.38
CA ALA A 402 13.59 19.87 -22.68
C ALA A 402 13.66 20.82 -21.47
N ILE A 403 14.71 20.75 -20.65
CA ILE A 403 14.88 21.64 -19.48
C ILE A 403 15.07 23.09 -19.90
N ALA A 404 15.69 23.36 -21.05
CA ALA A 404 15.83 24.72 -21.57
C ALA A 404 14.47 25.42 -21.81
N THR A 405 13.36 24.66 -21.95
CA THR A 405 12.01 25.22 -22.08
C THR A 405 11.53 25.91 -20.81
N VAL A 406 12.00 25.48 -19.63
CA VAL A 406 11.72 26.13 -18.34
C VAL A 406 12.87 27.02 -17.87
N ALA A 407 14.12 26.71 -18.24
CA ALA A 407 15.28 27.51 -17.87
C ALA A 407 15.25 28.91 -18.52
N LYS A 408 14.98 28.99 -19.83
CA LYS A 408 15.02 30.26 -20.59
C LYS A 408 14.03 31.30 -20.06
N PRO A 409 12.73 30.98 -19.83
CA PRO A 409 11.79 31.97 -19.29
C PRO A 409 12.14 32.44 -17.87
N MET A 410 12.82 31.60 -17.09
CA MET A 410 13.26 31.93 -15.73
C MET A 410 14.61 32.65 -15.67
N GLY A 411 15.33 32.77 -16.79
CA GLY A 411 16.67 33.35 -16.83
C GLY A 411 17.73 32.51 -16.11
N LEU A 412 17.52 31.19 -16.02
CA LEU A 412 18.44 30.26 -15.36
C LEU A 412 19.33 29.54 -16.39
N SER A 413 20.48 29.04 -15.93
CA SER A 413 21.22 28.01 -16.65
C SER A 413 20.40 26.71 -16.73
N VAL A 414 20.77 25.81 -17.64
CA VAL A 414 20.08 24.52 -17.76
C VAL A 414 20.30 23.68 -16.49
N GLU A 415 21.51 23.75 -15.93
CA GLU A 415 21.93 23.06 -14.72
C GLU A 415 21.20 23.58 -13.47
N ASP A 416 21.06 24.90 -13.32
CA ASP A 416 20.32 25.48 -12.19
C ASP A 416 18.82 25.23 -12.30
N ALA A 417 18.26 25.24 -13.52
CA ALA A 417 16.88 24.85 -13.74
C ALA A 417 16.66 23.36 -13.44
N ALA A 418 17.60 22.48 -13.82
CA ALA A 418 17.55 21.06 -13.46
C ALA A 418 17.58 20.87 -11.93
N LEU A 419 18.46 21.60 -11.22
CA LEU A 419 18.50 21.56 -9.77
C LEU A 419 17.19 22.04 -9.15
N ALA A 420 16.61 23.15 -9.65
CA ALA A 420 15.33 23.65 -9.17
C ALA A 420 14.18 22.64 -9.36
N ILE A 421 14.17 21.87 -10.46
CA ILE A 421 13.21 20.78 -10.67
C ILE A 421 13.35 19.72 -9.55
N VAL A 422 14.59 19.31 -9.24
CA VAL A 422 14.85 18.36 -8.16
C VAL A 422 14.42 18.92 -6.80
N GLU A 423 14.73 20.19 -6.51
CA GLU A 423 14.37 20.85 -5.25
C GLU A 423 12.86 20.96 -5.04
N ILE A 424 12.09 21.25 -6.10
CA ILE A 424 10.63 21.32 -6.02
C ILE A 424 10.03 19.93 -5.79
N ALA A 425 10.52 18.91 -6.50
CA ALA A 425 10.08 17.53 -6.28
C ALA A 425 10.42 17.08 -4.84
N HIS A 426 11.63 17.40 -4.38
CA HIS A 426 12.10 17.16 -3.02
C HIS A 426 11.21 17.82 -1.96
N ALA A 427 10.89 19.10 -2.11
CA ALA A 427 10.01 19.82 -1.19
C ALA A 427 8.60 19.20 -1.15
N SER A 428 8.07 18.74 -2.28
CA SER A 428 6.80 18.03 -2.34
C SER A 428 6.84 16.71 -1.56
N MET A 429 7.92 15.95 -1.67
CA MET A 429 8.11 14.69 -0.93
C MET A 429 8.27 14.93 0.58
N ILE A 430 9.05 15.94 0.99
CA ILE A 430 9.18 16.34 2.41
C ILE A 430 7.80 16.67 3.02
N ASN A 431 6.96 17.42 2.29
CA ASN A 431 5.63 17.76 2.79
C ASN A 431 4.79 16.51 3.03
N ALA A 432 4.83 15.53 2.13
CA ALA A 432 4.08 14.29 2.29
C ALA A 432 4.63 13.39 3.39
N LEU A 433 5.96 13.31 3.54
CA LEU A 433 6.58 12.61 4.66
C LEU A 433 6.16 13.22 6.00
N LYS A 434 5.97 14.55 6.06
CA LYS A 434 5.38 15.24 7.24
C LYS A 434 3.90 14.93 7.45
N LEU A 435 3.14 14.59 6.41
CA LEU A 435 1.73 14.18 6.54
C LEU A 435 1.62 12.82 7.25
N VAL A 436 2.50 11.86 6.94
CA VAL A 436 2.49 10.54 7.58
C VAL A 436 3.22 10.48 8.93
N THR A 437 3.94 11.53 9.30
CA THR A 437 4.69 11.62 10.58
C THR A 437 4.12 12.69 11.51
N VAL A 438 4.48 13.96 11.28
CA VAL A 438 4.19 15.09 12.17
C VAL A 438 2.68 15.27 12.36
N GLN A 439 1.87 15.16 11.29
CA GLN A 439 0.41 15.27 11.41
C GLN A 439 -0.24 14.06 12.11
N ARG A 440 0.49 12.94 12.25
CA ARG A 440 0.08 11.77 13.00
C ARG A 440 0.66 11.75 14.42
N GLY A 441 1.40 12.78 14.83
CA GLY A 441 2.01 12.88 16.16
C GLY A 441 3.34 12.14 16.32
N HIS A 442 4.03 11.81 15.22
CA HIS A 442 5.32 11.12 15.24
C HIS A 442 6.47 12.05 14.84
N ASP A 443 7.61 11.92 15.52
CA ASP A 443 8.84 12.65 15.22
C ASP A 443 9.69 11.89 14.19
N PRO A 444 9.94 12.44 12.98
CA PRO A 444 10.78 11.78 11.97
C PRO A 444 12.20 11.46 12.44
N ARG A 445 12.72 12.19 13.44
CA ARG A 445 14.10 12.02 13.94
C ARG A 445 14.32 10.69 14.66
N ASP A 446 13.24 10.09 15.16
CA ASP A 446 13.27 8.79 15.81
C ASP A 446 13.19 7.63 14.79
N ALA A 447 12.83 7.91 13.54
CA ALA A 447 12.61 6.90 12.52
C ALA A 447 13.87 6.58 11.72
N ALA A 448 13.99 5.31 11.32
CA ALA A 448 14.85 4.91 10.21
C ALA A 448 14.10 5.11 8.88
N PHE A 449 14.75 5.66 7.86
CA PHE A 449 14.10 6.04 6.61
C PHE A 449 14.45 5.09 5.48
N VAL A 450 13.56 4.17 5.12
CA VAL A 450 13.70 3.29 3.97
C VAL A 450 13.21 4.02 2.72
N ILE A 451 14.08 4.16 1.73
CA ILE A 451 13.74 4.76 0.44
C ILE A 451 14.01 3.79 -0.70
N SER A 452 13.00 3.57 -1.52
CA SER A 452 12.99 2.62 -2.63
C SER A 452 12.42 3.26 -3.91
N GLY A 453 12.17 2.43 -4.92
CA GLY A 453 11.81 2.86 -6.26
C GLY A 453 13.04 3.20 -7.11
N GLY A 454 12.84 3.27 -8.43
CA GLY A 454 13.97 3.49 -9.35
C GLY A 454 14.58 4.88 -9.27
N ALA A 455 13.80 5.89 -8.86
CA ALA A 455 14.25 7.28 -8.73
C ALA A 455 14.52 7.69 -7.28
N GLY A 456 14.06 6.92 -6.30
CA GLY A 456 14.15 7.27 -4.88
C GLY A 456 15.59 7.41 -4.36
N PRO A 457 16.47 6.41 -4.60
CA PRO A 457 17.84 6.43 -4.09
C PRO A 457 18.67 7.65 -4.49
N ALA A 458 18.37 8.26 -5.64
CA ALA A 458 19.02 9.49 -6.09
C ALA A 458 18.68 10.71 -5.20
N LEU A 459 17.54 10.66 -4.50
CA LEU A 459 17.02 11.71 -3.62
C LEU A 459 17.25 11.38 -2.13
N ALA A 460 17.65 10.13 -1.82
CA ALA A 460 17.73 9.56 -0.49
C ALA A 460 18.50 10.41 0.51
N ALA A 461 19.74 10.73 0.17
CA ALA A 461 20.65 11.48 1.05
C ALA A 461 20.10 12.84 1.45
N ARG A 462 19.47 13.57 0.50
CA ARG A 462 18.94 14.91 0.78
C ARG A 462 17.64 14.84 1.58
N LEU A 463 16.74 13.92 1.23
CA LEU A 463 15.50 13.69 1.98
C LEU A 463 15.80 13.31 3.43
N GLY A 464 16.73 12.38 3.64
CA GLY A 464 17.16 11.96 4.95
C GLY A 464 17.71 13.12 5.79
N ARG A 465 18.61 13.92 5.21
CA ARG A 465 19.19 15.11 5.84
C ARG A 465 18.10 16.10 6.28
N ASP A 466 17.23 16.48 5.36
CA ASP A 466 16.24 17.54 5.59
C ASP A 466 15.11 17.09 6.55
N LEU A 467 14.85 15.78 6.66
CA LEU A 467 13.98 15.21 7.70
C LEU A 467 14.68 15.05 9.06
N GLY A 468 16.02 14.99 9.09
CA GLY A 468 16.79 14.76 10.30
C GLY A 468 16.65 13.35 10.89
N VAL A 469 16.35 12.35 10.04
CA VAL A 469 16.13 10.95 10.44
C VAL A 469 17.35 10.32 11.08
N LYS A 470 17.15 9.24 11.84
CA LYS A 470 18.23 8.49 12.49
C LYS A 470 19.25 7.96 11.48
N MET A 471 18.76 7.43 10.36
CA MET A 471 19.54 6.98 9.21
C MET A 471 18.64 6.83 7.98
N THR A 472 19.23 6.94 6.80
CA THR A 472 18.57 6.61 5.53
C THR A 472 19.04 5.26 5.03
N ILE A 473 18.12 4.42 4.59
CA ILE A 473 18.34 3.04 4.18
C ILE A 473 17.92 2.89 2.73
N VAL A 474 18.85 2.47 1.88
CA VAL A 474 18.53 2.05 0.50
C VAL A 474 18.64 0.51 0.42
N PRO A 475 17.52 -0.21 0.24
CA PRO A 475 17.54 -1.66 0.12
C PRO A 475 18.20 -2.11 -1.19
N PRO A 476 18.67 -3.36 -1.30
CA PRO A 476 19.05 -3.96 -2.57
C PRO A 476 17.88 -3.92 -3.55
N HIS A 477 18.16 -3.69 -4.83
CA HIS A 477 17.17 -3.67 -5.89
C HIS A 477 15.98 -2.76 -5.59
N PRO A 478 16.21 -1.49 -5.20
CA PRO A 478 15.15 -0.59 -4.76
C PRO A 478 14.08 -0.37 -5.84
N GLY A 479 14.43 -0.47 -7.13
CA GLY A 479 13.49 -0.33 -8.24
C GLY A 479 12.42 -1.43 -8.35
N ILE A 480 12.56 -2.54 -7.63
CA ILE A 480 11.60 -3.65 -7.58
C ILE A 480 11.20 -4.00 -6.14
N PHE A 481 11.45 -3.09 -5.20
CA PHE A 481 11.32 -3.33 -3.77
C PHE A 481 9.91 -3.68 -3.31
N SER A 482 8.88 -3.15 -3.99
CA SER A 482 7.48 -3.46 -3.67
C SER A 482 7.14 -4.94 -3.89
N ALA A 483 7.60 -5.52 -5.00
CA ALA A 483 7.49 -6.97 -5.25
C ALA A 483 8.36 -7.78 -4.28
N TRP A 484 9.58 -7.31 -3.97
CA TRP A 484 10.42 -7.95 -2.95
C TRP A 484 9.74 -7.98 -1.57
N GLY A 485 9.07 -6.90 -1.18
CA GLY A 485 8.37 -6.81 0.10
C GLY A 485 7.19 -7.77 0.21
N MET A 486 6.57 -8.19 -0.91
CA MET A 486 5.58 -9.27 -0.91
C MET A 486 6.18 -10.63 -0.51
N LEU A 487 7.47 -10.87 -0.79
CA LEU A 487 8.17 -12.10 -0.35
C LEU A 487 8.39 -12.11 1.17
N ALA A 488 8.44 -10.91 1.78
CA ALA A 488 8.66 -10.68 3.20
C ALA A 488 7.36 -10.62 4.02
N ALA A 489 6.20 -10.50 3.37
CA ALA A 489 4.91 -10.39 4.04
C ALA A 489 4.50 -11.70 4.74
N GLU A 490 3.97 -11.59 5.95
CA GLU A 490 3.42 -12.70 6.71
C GLU A 490 1.92 -12.89 6.40
N PRO A 491 1.39 -14.13 6.44
CA PRO A 491 -0.04 -14.32 6.33
C PRO A 491 -0.78 -13.67 7.50
N ARG A 492 -1.70 -12.76 7.19
CA ARG A 492 -2.35 -11.87 8.16
C ARG A 492 -3.86 -11.85 7.94
N ALA A 493 -4.60 -11.74 9.03
CA ALA A 493 -6.04 -11.47 8.99
C ALA A 493 -6.41 -10.47 10.09
N ASP A 494 -7.30 -9.53 9.75
CA ASP A 494 -7.82 -8.54 10.68
C ASP A 494 -9.31 -8.78 10.91
N PHE A 495 -9.67 -9.06 12.17
CA PHE A 495 -11.05 -9.27 12.58
C PHE A 495 -11.53 -8.06 13.37
N ARG A 496 -12.53 -7.35 12.84
CA ARG A 496 -13.13 -6.18 13.51
C ARG A 496 -14.59 -6.46 13.85
N SER A 497 -15.02 -6.02 15.03
CA SER A 497 -16.39 -6.17 15.49
C SER A 497 -16.81 -4.97 16.32
N THR A 498 -17.92 -4.33 15.95
CA THR A 498 -18.49 -3.23 16.75
C THR A 498 -19.11 -3.79 18.02
N TRP A 499 -18.77 -3.18 19.16
CA TRP A 499 -19.40 -3.49 20.41
C TRP A 499 -19.36 -2.28 21.35
N PHE A 500 -20.54 -1.74 21.66
CA PHE A 500 -20.67 -0.61 22.58
C PHE A 500 -20.78 -1.09 24.02
N SER A 501 -19.90 -0.59 24.88
CA SER A 501 -19.96 -0.81 26.32
C SER A 501 -19.29 0.32 27.10
N PRO A 502 -19.87 0.81 28.21
CA PRO A 502 -19.09 1.56 29.18
C PRO A 502 -17.91 0.72 29.68
N LEU A 503 -16.75 1.35 29.87
CA LEU A 503 -15.60 0.68 30.45
C LEU A 503 -15.84 0.38 31.93
N GLY A 504 -15.56 -0.85 32.35
CA GLY A 504 -15.70 -1.33 33.72
C GLY A 504 -15.31 -2.81 33.85
N PRO A 505 -15.32 -3.39 35.06
CA PRO A 505 -14.86 -4.76 35.30
C PRO A 505 -15.61 -5.83 34.47
N GLU A 506 -16.91 -5.67 34.32
CA GLU A 506 -17.73 -6.57 33.49
C GLU A 506 -17.38 -6.42 32.01
N ALA A 507 -17.16 -5.19 31.54
CA ALA A 507 -16.78 -4.93 30.15
C ALA A 507 -15.44 -5.58 29.79
N VAL A 508 -14.44 -5.48 30.68
CA VAL A 508 -13.15 -6.16 30.52
C VAL A 508 -13.31 -7.68 30.47
N SER A 509 -14.14 -8.26 31.34
CA SER A 509 -14.43 -9.70 31.29
C SER A 509 -15.07 -10.12 29.96
N ASN A 510 -15.97 -9.29 29.43
CA ASN A 510 -16.59 -9.50 28.12
C ASN A 510 -15.61 -9.32 26.96
N LEU A 511 -14.68 -8.34 27.03
CA LEU A 511 -13.62 -8.16 26.03
C LEU A 511 -12.78 -9.43 25.89
N LYS A 512 -12.33 -10.00 27.02
CA LYS A 512 -11.52 -11.24 27.02
C LYS A 512 -12.24 -12.38 26.30
N ARG A 513 -13.52 -12.61 26.63
CA ARG A 513 -14.35 -13.63 25.97
C ARG A 513 -14.52 -13.38 24.46
N ARG A 514 -14.77 -12.12 24.06
CA ARG A 514 -14.91 -11.74 22.64
C ARG A 514 -13.61 -11.92 21.86
N PHE A 515 -12.46 -11.58 22.46
CA PHE A 515 -11.16 -11.88 21.84
C PHE A 515 -10.95 -13.39 21.68
N ASP A 516 -11.36 -14.21 22.64
CA ASP A 516 -11.23 -15.66 22.53
C ASP A 516 -12.20 -16.26 21.48
N GLU A 517 -13.35 -15.64 21.22
CA GLU A 517 -14.21 -15.94 20.06
C GLU A 517 -13.49 -15.60 18.75
N LEU A 518 -12.93 -14.39 18.62
CA LEU A 518 -12.21 -13.96 17.42
C LEU A 518 -10.95 -14.80 17.15
N LYS A 519 -10.23 -15.24 18.19
CA LYS A 519 -9.07 -16.16 18.04
C LYS A 519 -9.50 -17.50 17.43
N ARG A 520 -10.66 -18.04 17.82
CA ARG A 520 -11.22 -19.25 17.21
C ARG A 520 -11.62 -19.04 15.75
N GLU A 521 -12.18 -17.87 15.42
CA GLU A 521 -12.43 -17.48 14.03
C GLU A 521 -11.12 -17.43 13.21
N ALA A 522 -10.04 -16.87 13.78
CA ALA A 522 -8.72 -16.80 13.14
C ALA A 522 -8.12 -18.19 12.87
N VAL A 523 -8.19 -19.11 13.83
CA VAL A 523 -7.72 -20.50 13.63
C VAL A 523 -8.47 -21.17 12.48
N LYS A 524 -9.81 -20.98 12.41
CA LYS A 524 -10.63 -21.49 11.31
C LYS A 524 -10.26 -20.84 9.98
N TYR A 525 -10.05 -19.53 9.95
CA TYR A 525 -9.70 -18.79 8.74
C TYR A 525 -8.42 -19.34 8.10
N PHE A 526 -7.36 -19.56 8.89
CA PHE A 526 -6.11 -20.12 8.37
C PHE A 526 -6.19 -21.61 8.02
N SER A 527 -7.24 -22.33 8.41
CA SER A 527 -7.46 -23.75 8.08
C SER A 527 -6.29 -24.67 8.45
N LYS A 528 -5.51 -24.30 9.48
CA LYS A 528 -4.31 -25.05 9.94
C LYS A 528 -4.57 -25.89 11.20
N GLY A 529 -5.77 -25.84 11.77
CA GLY A 529 -6.10 -26.46 13.06
C GLY A 529 -5.46 -25.74 14.26
N ASP A 530 -5.73 -26.22 15.49
CA ASP A 530 -5.31 -25.56 16.74
C ASP A 530 -3.79 -25.56 16.98
N ALA A 531 -3.01 -26.31 16.19
CA ALA A 531 -1.55 -26.40 16.30
C ALA A 531 -0.81 -25.27 15.55
N ALA A 532 -1.53 -24.36 14.89
CA ALA A 532 -0.93 -23.23 14.20
C ALA A 532 -0.36 -22.20 15.19
N GLU A 533 0.92 -21.85 15.03
CA GLU A 533 1.51 -20.75 15.77
C GLU A 533 1.00 -19.43 15.19
N ILE A 534 0.02 -18.82 15.86
CA ILE A 534 -0.59 -17.55 15.47
C ILE A 534 -0.27 -16.50 16.53
N ARG A 535 0.35 -15.40 16.09
CA ARG A 535 0.56 -14.22 16.92
C ARG A 535 -0.67 -13.34 16.89
N TYR A 536 -1.18 -13.00 18.07
CA TYR A 536 -2.37 -12.17 18.23
C TYR A 536 -2.00 -10.81 18.78
N VAL A 537 -2.62 -9.76 18.24
CA VAL A 537 -2.65 -8.44 18.87
C VAL A 537 -4.07 -7.95 19.02
N CYS A 538 -4.44 -7.70 20.26
CA CYS A 538 -5.76 -7.25 20.67
C CYS A 538 -5.74 -5.73 20.79
N ARG A 539 -6.57 -5.06 20.00
CA ARG A 539 -6.80 -3.61 20.09
C ARG A 539 -8.27 -3.33 20.35
N VAL A 540 -8.52 -2.27 21.10
CA VAL A 540 -9.88 -1.81 21.41
C VAL A 540 -9.97 -0.35 21.03
N GLU A 541 -10.96 -0.02 20.21
CA GLU A 541 -11.34 1.37 19.97
C GLU A 541 -12.21 1.83 21.14
N ALA A 542 -11.81 2.94 21.74
CA ALA A 542 -12.55 3.58 22.81
C ALA A 542 -12.61 5.09 22.59
N ARG A 543 -13.57 5.74 23.25
CA ARG A 543 -13.77 7.20 23.22
C ARG A 543 -14.23 7.70 24.57
N TYR A 544 -14.06 9.00 24.83
CA TYR A 544 -14.78 9.62 25.94
C TYR A 544 -16.27 9.70 25.61
N ARG A 545 -17.12 9.42 26.59
CA ARG A 545 -18.57 9.44 26.41
C ARG A 545 -19.03 10.81 25.89
N GLY A 546 -19.74 10.80 24.77
CA GLY A 546 -20.21 12.01 24.07
C GLY A 546 -19.32 12.45 22.90
N GLN A 547 -18.12 11.89 22.76
CA GLN A 547 -17.35 12.03 21.52
C GLN A 547 -17.96 11.18 20.40
N GLU A 548 -17.70 11.61 19.16
CA GLU A 548 -18.07 10.85 17.97
C GLU A 548 -16.99 9.83 17.58
N HIS A 549 -15.72 10.26 17.56
CA HIS A 549 -14.58 9.47 17.10
C HIS A 549 -13.85 8.80 18.27
N GLY A 550 -13.34 7.59 18.03
CA GLY A 550 -12.53 6.84 18.98
C GLY A 550 -11.05 6.78 18.63
N VAL A 551 -10.27 6.21 19.53
CA VAL A 551 -8.85 5.92 19.36
C VAL A 551 -8.64 4.45 19.70
N PHE A 552 -7.84 3.76 18.89
CA PHE A 552 -7.41 2.40 19.20
C PHE A 552 -6.30 2.42 20.24
N ALA A 553 -6.46 1.63 21.30
CA ALA A 553 -5.42 1.31 22.27
C ALA A 553 -5.15 -0.20 22.29
N LEU A 554 -3.92 -0.57 22.59
CA LEU A 554 -3.56 -1.97 22.87
C LEU A 554 -4.35 -2.46 24.09
N PHE A 555 -4.84 -3.69 24.02
CA PHE A 555 -5.46 -4.39 25.14
C PHE A 555 -4.66 -5.65 25.43
N GLU A 556 -4.17 -5.78 26.65
CA GLU A 556 -3.49 -6.98 27.11
C GLU A 556 -4.46 -7.90 27.86
N MET A 557 -4.30 -9.21 27.76
CA MET A 557 -5.27 -10.15 28.34
C MET A 557 -5.31 -10.13 29.87
N ASP A 558 -4.28 -9.57 30.52
CA ASP A 558 -4.18 -9.31 31.94
C ASP A 558 -4.72 -7.92 32.36
N ASP A 559 -5.14 -7.07 31.40
CA ASP A 559 -5.72 -5.77 31.70
C ASP A 559 -6.92 -5.87 32.66
N ASP A 560 -7.02 -4.84 33.51
CA ASP A 560 -8.24 -4.44 34.20
C ASP A 560 -8.79 -3.13 33.60
N ALA A 561 -9.85 -2.58 34.19
CA ALA A 561 -10.48 -1.38 33.67
C ALA A 561 -9.60 -0.12 33.83
N GLY A 562 -8.76 -0.07 34.88
CA GLY A 562 -7.87 1.05 35.15
C GLY A 562 -6.66 1.04 34.21
N SER A 563 -5.97 -0.10 34.09
CA SER A 563 -4.79 -0.23 33.23
C SER A 563 -5.12 0.02 31.76
N PHE A 564 -6.25 -0.49 31.28
CA PHE A 564 -6.71 -0.20 29.92
C PHE A 564 -7.10 1.27 29.74
N ALA A 565 -7.73 1.90 30.75
CA ALA A 565 -8.07 3.33 30.69
C ALA A 565 -6.80 4.20 30.57
N GLU A 566 -5.75 3.90 31.33
CA GLU A 566 -4.47 4.61 31.25
C GLU A 566 -3.84 4.49 29.86
N ARG A 567 -3.81 3.28 29.28
CA ARG A 567 -3.35 3.08 27.89
C ARG A 567 -4.17 3.88 26.89
N PHE A 568 -5.50 3.90 27.06
CA PHE A 568 -6.39 4.71 26.23
C PHE A 568 -6.11 6.21 26.38
N HIS A 569 -5.90 6.72 27.60
CA HIS A 569 -5.57 8.13 27.82
C HIS A 569 -4.26 8.51 27.12
N ALA A 570 -3.23 7.67 27.21
CA ALA A 570 -1.96 7.89 26.53
C ALA A 570 -2.11 7.87 24.99
N ALA A 571 -2.89 6.92 24.45
CA ALA A 571 -3.17 6.86 23.01
C ALA A 571 -3.95 8.10 22.53
N HIS A 572 -4.93 8.55 23.32
CA HIS A 572 -5.72 9.75 23.00
C HIS A 572 -4.87 11.03 23.07
N GLU A 573 -3.99 11.16 24.06
CA GLU A 573 -3.06 12.28 24.17
C GLU A 573 -2.07 12.32 23.01
N ARG A 574 -1.57 11.16 22.56
CA ARG A 574 -0.73 11.09 21.36
C ARG A 574 -1.48 11.56 20.11
N ALA A 575 -2.72 11.12 19.93
CA ALA A 575 -3.52 11.44 18.75
C ALA A 575 -4.01 12.90 18.72
N TYR A 576 -4.35 13.48 19.87
CA TYR A 576 -5.04 14.77 19.94
C TYR A 576 -4.39 15.81 20.87
N THR A 577 -3.27 15.50 21.51
CA THR A 577 -2.53 16.38 22.45
C THR A 577 -3.29 16.68 23.76
N PHE A 578 -4.33 15.91 24.10
CA PHE A 578 -5.00 16.00 25.39
C PHE A 578 -5.61 14.66 25.82
N HIS A 579 -5.90 14.50 27.11
CA HIS A 579 -6.72 13.42 27.66
C HIS A 579 -7.71 13.96 28.71
N LEU A 580 -8.79 13.22 29.02
CA LEU A 580 -9.87 13.64 29.92
C LEU A 580 -10.09 12.54 30.99
N PRO A 581 -9.27 12.49 32.06
CA PRO A 581 -9.22 11.34 32.95
C PRO A 581 -10.48 11.18 33.81
N SER A 582 -11.23 12.29 33.99
CA SER A 582 -12.51 12.32 34.70
C SER A 582 -13.71 11.98 33.81
N SER A 583 -13.53 11.86 32.50
CA SER A 583 -14.61 11.55 31.56
C SER A 583 -14.79 10.04 31.42
N PRO A 584 -16.02 9.50 31.49
CA PRO A 584 -16.26 8.08 31.29
C PRO A 584 -15.77 7.59 29.92
N VAL A 585 -15.09 6.45 29.91
CA VAL A 585 -14.64 5.79 28.68
C VAL A 585 -15.72 4.83 28.17
N GLU A 586 -15.98 4.87 26.88
CA GLU A 586 -16.88 3.98 26.15
C GLU A 586 -16.10 3.20 25.09
N ILE A 587 -16.19 1.87 25.14
CA ILE A 587 -15.69 0.97 24.10
C ILE A 587 -16.64 1.03 22.91
N THR A 588 -16.11 1.11 21.70
CA THR A 588 -16.88 1.16 20.44
C THR A 588 -16.61 -0.02 19.53
N MET A 589 -15.36 -0.52 19.50
CA MET A 589 -14.95 -1.58 18.59
C MET A 589 -13.85 -2.46 19.18
N ILE A 590 -13.84 -3.72 18.77
CA ILE A 590 -12.79 -4.70 19.05
C ILE A 590 -12.09 -5.01 17.73
N HIS A 591 -10.76 -5.06 17.75
CA HIS A 591 -9.93 -5.43 16.60
C HIS A 591 -8.89 -6.47 17.03
N LEU A 592 -8.99 -7.67 16.46
CA LEU A 592 -7.97 -8.71 16.58
C LEU A 592 -7.15 -8.74 15.28
N GLU A 593 -5.86 -8.46 15.40
CA GLU A 593 -4.88 -8.76 14.36
C GLU A 593 -4.33 -10.16 14.62
N ALA A 594 -4.45 -11.07 13.64
CA ALA A 594 -3.93 -12.42 13.70
C ALA A 594 -2.90 -12.62 12.58
N VAL A 595 -1.67 -12.95 12.96
CA VAL A 595 -0.56 -13.22 12.03
C VAL A 595 -0.14 -14.66 12.20
N LEU A 596 -0.30 -15.45 11.13
CA LEU A 596 0.17 -16.83 11.11
C LEU A 596 1.69 -16.83 10.99
N HIS A 597 2.38 -17.46 11.93
CA HIS A 597 3.82 -17.64 11.82
C HIS A 597 4.13 -18.46 10.56
N GLY A 598 4.95 -17.88 9.69
CA GLY A 598 5.38 -18.49 8.44
C GLY A 598 6.84 -18.18 8.19
N THR A 599 7.48 -19.01 7.35
CA THR A 599 8.81 -18.68 6.84
C THR A 599 8.70 -17.42 5.99
N VAL A 600 9.13 -16.28 6.54
CA VAL A 600 9.44 -15.07 5.78
C VAL A 600 10.79 -15.23 5.11
N ILE A 601 11.03 -14.47 4.04
CA ILE A 601 12.34 -14.45 3.37
C ILE A 601 13.47 -14.24 4.40
N ALA A 602 14.45 -15.15 4.36
CA ALA A 602 15.73 -14.96 5.05
C ALA A 602 16.58 -14.00 4.21
N ILE A 603 17.04 -12.90 4.81
CA ILE A 603 18.02 -12.02 4.18
C ILE A 603 19.42 -12.53 4.58
N PRO A 604 20.17 -13.15 3.68
CA PRO A 604 21.45 -13.76 3.98
C PRO A 604 22.47 -12.65 4.16
N LYS A 605 23.49 -12.96 4.96
CA LYS A 605 24.65 -12.09 5.05
C LYS A 605 25.41 -12.13 3.74
N LEU A 606 25.94 -10.98 3.33
CA LEU A 606 26.84 -10.85 2.20
C LEU A 606 28.06 -11.74 2.42
N ASP A 607 28.42 -12.51 1.41
CA ASP A 607 29.75 -13.13 1.36
C ASP A 607 30.79 -12.03 1.12
N GLY A 608 31.71 -11.87 2.07
CA GLY A 608 32.79 -10.88 2.00
C GLY A 608 33.87 -11.22 0.97
N ALA A 609 33.89 -12.44 0.42
CA ALA A 609 34.88 -12.84 -0.57
C ALA A 609 34.82 -11.98 -1.85
N GLY A 610 35.94 -11.33 -2.19
CA GLY A 610 36.08 -10.55 -3.43
C GLY A 610 35.49 -9.13 -3.41
N ARG A 611 34.97 -8.68 -2.26
CA ARG A 611 34.42 -7.33 -2.07
C ARG A 611 35.47 -6.39 -1.48
N SER A 612 35.75 -5.29 -2.16
CA SER A 612 36.60 -4.20 -1.66
C SER A 612 36.24 -2.90 -2.37
N LEU A 613 36.64 -1.77 -1.80
CA LEU A 613 36.48 -0.47 -2.45
C LEU A 613 37.16 -0.44 -3.83
N GLU A 614 38.31 -1.11 -3.96
CA GLU A 614 39.07 -1.20 -5.20
C GLU A 614 38.32 -1.98 -6.27
N THR A 615 37.70 -3.12 -5.93
CA THR A 615 36.95 -3.93 -6.90
C THR A 615 35.58 -3.33 -7.24
N ALA A 616 35.02 -2.53 -6.32
CA ALA A 616 33.79 -1.79 -6.52
C ALA A 616 33.97 -0.51 -7.33
N PHE A 617 35.15 0.09 -7.36
CA PHE A 617 35.39 1.37 -8.02
C PHE A 617 35.20 1.28 -9.55
N LYS A 618 34.33 2.13 -10.09
CA LYS A 618 33.99 2.20 -11.53
C LYS A 618 34.61 3.41 -12.24
N GLY A 619 35.15 4.38 -11.50
CA GLY A 619 35.67 5.63 -12.04
C GLY A 619 35.11 6.85 -11.32
N HIS A 620 35.18 8.00 -11.99
CA HIS A 620 34.64 9.26 -11.48
C HIS A 620 33.52 9.77 -12.38
N ARG A 621 32.57 10.50 -11.80
CA ARG A 621 31.50 11.21 -12.51
C ARG A 621 31.39 12.63 -11.99
N GLU A 622 31.29 13.58 -12.90
CA GLU A 622 30.95 14.97 -12.59
C GLU A 622 29.48 15.06 -12.17
N VAL A 623 29.23 15.56 -10.96
CA VAL A 623 27.89 15.81 -10.41
C VAL A 623 27.77 17.30 -10.07
N TYR A 624 26.66 17.92 -10.47
CA TYR A 624 26.41 19.34 -10.21
C TYR A 624 25.68 19.53 -8.87
N PHE A 625 26.26 20.32 -7.97
CA PHE A 625 25.73 20.62 -6.63
C PHE A 625 25.21 22.06 -6.48
N GLY A 626 24.88 22.72 -7.60
CA GLY A 626 24.32 24.07 -7.62
C GLY A 626 25.36 25.18 -7.70
N GLY A 627 24.94 26.41 -8.01
CA GLY A 627 25.83 27.52 -8.36
C GLY A 627 26.85 27.94 -7.30
N THR A 628 26.68 27.55 -6.03
CA THR A 628 27.65 27.82 -4.96
C THR A 628 28.83 26.84 -4.95
N ILE A 629 28.59 25.57 -5.24
CA ILE A 629 29.60 24.50 -5.21
C ILE A 629 30.09 24.18 -6.64
N GLY A 630 29.17 24.13 -7.60
CA GLY A 630 29.44 23.83 -8.99
C GLY A 630 29.48 22.32 -9.27
N TRP A 631 30.29 21.94 -10.27
CA TRP A 631 30.56 20.55 -10.60
C TRP A 631 31.64 19.97 -9.70
N GLU A 632 31.38 18.81 -9.10
CA GLU A 632 32.39 18.05 -8.37
C GLU A 632 32.57 16.65 -8.98
N SER A 633 33.82 16.19 -9.01
CA SER A 633 34.20 14.84 -9.43
C SER A 633 33.94 13.84 -8.30
N CYS A 634 32.84 13.11 -8.36
CA CYS A 634 32.50 12.08 -7.38
C CYS A 634 33.00 10.68 -7.79
N PRO A 635 33.59 9.89 -6.88
CA PRO A 635 33.88 8.49 -7.15
C PRO A 635 32.57 7.70 -7.31
N VAL A 636 32.56 6.76 -8.25
CA VAL A 636 31.43 5.89 -8.55
C VAL A 636 31.77 4.46 -8.17
N TYR A 637 30.89 3.80 -7.41
CA TYR A 637 31.07 2.41 -6.99
C TYR A 637 29.92 1.51 -7.44
N GLU A 638 30.24 0.26 -7.78
CA GLU A 638 29.28 -0.81 -8.02
C GLU A 638 28.80 -1.41 -6.69
N ARG A 639 27.49 -1.31 -6.42
CA ARG A 639 26.89 -1.76 -5.16
C ARG A 639 27.25 -3.20 -4.78
N THR A 640 27.19 -4.11 -5.74
CA THR A 640 27.32 -5.57 -5.49
C THR A 640 28.73 -5.97 -5.05
N ARG A 641 29.72 -5.09 -5.24
CA ARG A 641 31.13 -5.33 -4.90
C ARG A 641 31.61 -4.55 -3.68
N LEU A 642 30.76 -3.70 -3.10
CA LEU A 642 31.11 -2.94 -1.91
C LEU A 642 31.37 -3.87 -0.71
N PRO A 643 32.41 -3.59 0.10
CA PRO A 643 32.64 -4.29 1.35
C PRO A 643 31.55 -3.95 2.38
N SER A 644 31.21 -4.91 3.25
CA SER A 644 30.32 -4.67 4.38
C SER A 644 31.07 -4.05 5.56
N SER A 645 30.36 -3.26 6.36
CA SER A 645 30.80 -2.69 7.65
C SER A 645 31.99 -1.72 7.58
N GLU A 646 32.36 -1.25 6.38
CA GLU A 646 33.32 -0.16 6.18
C GLU A 646 32.57 1.16 5.96
N LYS A 647 33.02 2.23 6.62
CA LYS A 647 32.46 3.57 6.47
C LYS A 647 33.15 4.32 5.34
N ILE A 648 32.36 4.85 4.40
CA ILE A 648 32.82 5.55 3.22
C ILE A 648 32.26 6.97 3.24
N ALA A 649 33.13 7.98 3.27
CA ALA A 649 32.71 9.37 3.28
C ALA A 649 32.23 9.84 1.90
N GLY A 650 31.13 10.59 1.86
CA GLY A 650 30.69 11.30 0.66
C GLY A 650 31.53 12.56 0.35
N PRO A 651 31.34 13.19 -0.82
CA PRO A 651 30.32 12.85 -1.82
C PRO A 651 30.72 11.67 -2.71
N LEU A 652 29.78 10.76 -2.97
CA LEU A 652 30.01 9.58 -3.83
C LEU A 652 28.72 9.10 -4.49
N VAL A 653 28.84 8.30 -5.55
CA VAL A 653 27.72 7.71 -6.28
C VAL A 653 27.80 6.20 -6.21
N ILE A 654 26.70 5.55 -5.82
CA ILE A 654 26.57 4.09 -5.83
C ILE A 654 25.62 3.67 -6.95
N GLU A 655 26.08 2.77 -7.81
CA GLU A 655 25.27 2.24 -8.91
C GLU A 655 24.90 0.78 -8.70
N GLU A 656 23.66 0.48 -9.05
CA GLU A 656 23.17 -0.87 -9.25
C GLU A 656 22.24 -0.92 -10.46
N ALA A 657 21.85 -2.11 -10.89
CA ALA A 657 21.06 -2.28 -12.12
C ALA A 657 19.72 -1.52 -12.09
N THR A 658 19.12 -1.33 -10.91
CA THR A 658 17.76 -0.78 -10.79
C THR A 658 17.70 0.66 -10.27
N ALA A 659 18.81 1.23 -9.82
CA ALA A 659 18.85 2.59 -9.28
C ALA A 659 20.28 3.14 -9.15
N THR A 660 20.36 4.45 -8.93
CA THR A 660 21.59 5.17 -8.57
C THR A 660 21.36 5.89 -7.25
N SER A 661 22.26 5.70 -6.29
CA SER A 661 22.23 6.39 -4.99
C SER A 661 23.30 7.47 -4.95
N LEU A 662 22.93 8.67 -4.50
CA LEU A 662 23.87 9.76 -4.22
C LEU A 662 24.07 9.86 -2.71
N VAL A 663 25.32 9.95 -2.27
CA VAL A 663 25.69 10.28 -0.88
C VAL A 663 26.34 11.65 -0.90
N LEU A 664 25.89 12.55 -0.04
CA LEU A 664 26.34 13.95 -0.06
C LEU A 664 27.63 14.14 0.76
N ALA A 665 28.31 15.26 0.51
CA ALA A 665 29.35 15.74 1.42
C ALA A 665 28.78 15.91 2.84
N GLY A 666 29.56 15.51 3.86
CA GLY A 666 29.14 15.51 5.26
C GLY A 666 28.30 14.29 5.68
N GLN A 667 28.10 13.32 4.79
CA GLN A 667 27.49 12.03 5.10
C GLN A 667 28.51 10.89 4.99
N GLU A 668 28.21 9.82 5.72
CA GLU A 668 28.90 8.54 5.64
C GLU A 668 27.95 7.46 5.12
N LEU A 669 28.47 6.59 4.27
CA LEU A 669 27.83 5.36 3.82
C LEU A 669 28.46 4.17 4.54
N GLU A 670 27.62 3.25 5.00
CA GLU A 670 28.00 1.92 5.49
C GLU A 670 27.13 0.87 4.79
N VAL A 671 27.71 -0.25 4.38
CA VAL A 671 26.93 -1.40 3.87
C VAL A 671 26.74 -2.39 4.99
N SER A 672 25.49 -2.69 5.38
CA SER A 672 25.21 -3.68 6.43
C SER A 672 25.62 -5.09 6.01
N GLU A 673 25.68 -6.03 6.96
CA GLU A 673 25.94 -7.44 6.66
C GLU A 673 24.88 -8.03 5.72
N GLU A 674 23.65 -7.50 5.71
CA GLU A 674 22.55 -7.88 4.84
C GLU A 674 22.55 -7.13 3.49
N GLY A 675 23.55 -6.29 3.25
CA GLY A 675 23.70 -5.54 2.00
C GLY A 675 22.82 -4.30 1.87
N LEU A 676 22.29 -3.79 2.98
CA LEU A 676 21.57 -2.52 3.03
C LEU A 676 22.57 -1.36 2.99
N LEU A 677 22.32 -0.33 2.18
CA LEU A 677 23.11 0.91 2.24
C LEU A 677 22.55 1.77 3.37
N LEU A 678 23.37 2.07 4.37
CA LEU A 678 23.04 2.91 5.53
C LEU A 678 23.76 4.25 5.37
N ILE A 679 23.01 5.32 5.16
CA ILE A 679 23.52 6.68 5.01
C ILE A 679 23.22 7.47 6.28
N ARG A 680 24.25 8.08 6.87
CA ARG A 680 24.14 8.89 8.11
C ARG A 680 24.86 10.21 7.95
N GLU A 681 24.41 11.23 8.68
CA GLU A 681 25.19 12.46 8.84
C GLU A 681 26.43 12.17 9.69
N CYS A 682 27.59 12.71 9.31
CA CYS A 682 28.78 12.63 10.15
C CYS A 682 28.60 13.44 11.45
N ASP A 683 29.17 12.96 12.56
CA ASP A 683 29.18 13.68 13.83
C ASP A 683 29.84 15.06 13.67
N GLY A 684 29.03 16.12 13.64
CA GLY A 684 29.43 17.50 13.35
C GLY A 684 28.72 18.17 12.16
N GLY A 685 27.94 17.41 11.38
CA GLY A 685 27.20 17.89 10.19
C GLY A 685 25.79 18.45 10.46
N ARG A 686 25.31 18.42 11.71
CA ARG A 686 24.07 19.11 12.11
C ARG A 686 24.36 20.61 12.26
N VAL A 687 24.38 21.33 11.13
CA VAL A 687 24.38 22.81 11.11
C VAL A 687 22.94 23.31 11.05
#